data_AF-A0A315WBC9-F1
#
_entry.id   AF-A0A315WBC9-F1
#
_cell.length_a   1.000
_cell.length_b   1.000
_cell.length_c   1.000
_cell.angle_alpha   90.00
_cell.angle_beta   90.00
_cell.angle_gamma   90.00
#
_symmetry.space_group_name_H-M   'P 1'
#
loop_
_entity.id
_entity.type
_entity.pdbx_description
1 polymer ?
#
loop_
_entity_poly.entity_id
_entity_poly.type
_entity_poly.pdbx_seq_one_letter_code
_entity_poly.pdbx_strand_id
1 'polypeptide(L)'
;METSLKEQLHKAIVAQKQKDKELKSFKDRLAAMSYLFKSGDTESMNNPVSKTRLIEMYDNLKLLQWPKVKDQLKSRSIQSKVVQGLIQEAFRTAAGEANKKKQQIEEAFGLNEYSSGQAPQKVLDCRTVIFPAVICFSLETEFYSISVVPVFQVKEYRQLTVQNLQMTLFHTNKEELLKTGFPELGGPYSEEVKVDLRPLISECYWLSCLMALNNPPLQPDWRNLEKSDPYLPRWGKEYGFDTPKTPTCILFNEDEKCLSFGYEAKMAYKEMTGEEAKKHYFFEDFKMALYSKKLSSNLEIKDATGKSMKALKVFSESLRFLKEDALRTISRNTKGKILLASDFTWVLTQQARPVQAMENSYIIAIDFGTAYSGYVFNITPSYLEPDPKIKMWGKEIGLDTPKTPTCILFDESEKFVAFGYQATETYNRMGGEDGKKHYFFQNFKMALYSEELRRDMKIKAANGKEMTALKVFTEALKFLKDDALKTISANAAGMVLLASDFIWVLTVPAIWDQSAKQFMREAAMEAGIVEEGSEENLVMALEPEAASIWCKKLPSDGFISEKHNGTPLDQRQGSQYIVVDCGGGTIDITVHEVLHGGALKELHKASGNDLGGQTVDRKFKEFLREIFCDGVWDEYEEKYPSEVQKLMYDFTRLKQVDEDVQFICPFNLGQVAQKKKDLEKFFESVKGASWNEGSIKISKEKMKYFFEESLQGITRNLRIILDKNFKIEYILLVGGLANSQILHQYIIDQFSDTCRILCPFRAQEAIMRGAVEFGRDPSWVASRKSPYTYGVALCEPFDELKHKPEKKFMIGREKWCCDRFITLVRVREDVWWDEIREHILRPVDKYQTRMEMRFYRTERNFPKYVDDLGVEEAGSFDVEMPNISGGRERLVKLEIRFGSTEITATATDMTSGSKGLIKFDFIRTDDPSYTITKIRKELKSLKDRLAQDMAVSIKTGDTESMNDPVSKTRLTEMYDSLKLEKWTGIKDLLKSNKTSPEFTRALVQKTFKEAAEEMIRKKHQIEETFGSTECSGGQEHQKVEGYRKLAVHNLQLALYHSNKDLLKSPFPKYEGEKAEDVMVNLRRLTSECYWLGCLIALNNPPLQPDWESQHYMKNSWNIFPQRLKDSDK
;
A
#
# COMPACT_ATOMS: atom_id res chain seq x y z
N MET A 1 -11.01 10.55 -28.64
CA MET A 1 -10.41 10.92 -27.33
C MET A 1 -11.42 11.64 -26.44
N GLU A 2 -12.00 12.78 -26.87
CA GLU A 2 -13.02 13.51 -26.08
C GLU A 2 -14.23 12.63 -25.69
N THR A 3 -14.74 11.80 -26.61
CA THR A 3 -15.83 10.85 -26.32
C THR A 3 -15.46 9.85 -25.22
N SER A 4 -14.23 9.32 -25.25
CA SER A 4 -13.72 8.38 -24.25
C SER A 4 -13.56 9.06 -22.88
N LEU A 5 -13.02 10.29 -22.83
CA LEU A 5 -12.91 11.09 -21.61
C LEU A 5 -14.29 11.49 -21.06
N LYS A 6 -15.27 11.82 -21.92
CA LYS A 6 -16.66 12.08 -21.53
C LYS A 6 -17.34 10.85 -20.96
N GLU A 7 -17.07 9.67 -21.52
CA GLU A 7 -17.62 8.40 -21.04
C GLU A 7 -17.02 8.01 -19.67
N GLN A 8 -15.70 8.19 -19.49
CA GLN A 8 -15.02 8.03 -18.20
C GLN A 8 -15.54 9.04 -17.16
N LEU A 9 -15.72 10.31 -17.54
CA LEU A 9 -16.30 11.35 -16.69
C LEU A 9 -17.73 11.00 -16.28
N HIS A 10 -18.54 10.48 -17.20
CA HIS A 10 -19.91 10.06 -16.91
C HIS A 10 -19.94 8.91 -15.90
N LYS A 11 -19.12 7.86 -16.11
CA LYS A 11 -19.00 6.73 -15.17
C LYS A 11 -18.56 7.20 -13.77
N ALA A 12 -17.59 8.10 -13.69
CA ALA A 12 -17.13 8.67 -12.42
C ALA A 12 -18.19 9.52 -11.71
N ILE A 13 -18.96 10.34 -12.45
CA ILE A 13 -20.07 11.15 -11.90
C ILE A 13 -21.20 10.24 -11.38
N VAL A 14 -21.51 9.15 -12.08
CA VAL A 14 -22.52 8.18 -11.64
C VAL A 14 -22.08 7.48 -10.35
N ALA A 15 -20.81 7.10 -10.24
CA ALA A 15 -20.24 6.53 -9.02
C ALA A 15 -20.29 7.50 -7.83
N GLN A 16 -19.98 8.79 -8.03
CA GLN A 16 -20.10 9.82 -6.99
C GLN A 16 -21.54 9.96 -6.49
N LYS A 17 -22.53 10.00 -7.40
CA LYS A 17 -23.95 10.08 -7.04
C LYS A 17 -24.43 8.88 -6.21
N GLN A 18 -23.86 7.70 -6.43
CA GLN A 18 -24.16 6.51 -5.65
C GLN A 18 -23.59 6.62 -4.22
N LYS A 19 -22.33 7.06 -4.07
CA LYS A 19 -21.73 7.36 -2.74
C LYS A 19 -22.51 8.45 -1.99
N ASP A 20 -22.97 9.49 -2.68
CA ASP A 20 -23.76 10.57 -2.07
C ASP A 20 -25.13 10.06 -1.55
N LYS A 21 -25.75 9.10 -2.25
CA LYS A 21 -26.97 8.41 -1.79
C LYS A 21 -26.72 7.55 -0.55
N GLU A 22 -25.61 6.83 -0.51
CA GLU A 22 -25.23 6.01 0.65
C GLU A 22 -24.90 6.88 1.88
N LEU A 23 -24.20 8.00 1.67
CA LEU A 23 -23.95 9.01 2.71
C LEU A 23 -25.24 9.66 3.22
N LYS A 24 -26.21 9.90 2.34
CA LYS A 24 -27.54 10.39 2.72
C LYS A 24 -28.29 9.36 3.56
N SER A 25 -28.30 8.08 3.16
CA SER A 25 -28.85 6.98 3.95
C SER A 25 -28.17 6.80 5.32
N PHE A 26 -26.87 7.06 5.40
CA PHE A 26 -26.12 7.05 6.67
C PHE A 26 -26.46 8.25 7.56
N LYS A 27 -26.58 9.45 6.98
CA LYS A 27 -27.05 10.67 7.68
C LYS A 27 -28.49 10.53 8.18
N ASP A 28 -29.36 9.89 7.41
CA ASP A 28 -30.74 9.62 7.81
C ASP A 28 -30.81 8.60 8.97
N ARG A 29 -29.88 7.62 9.02
CA ARG A 29 -29.70 6.69 10.16
C ARG A 29 -29.14 7.39 11.41
N LEU A 30 -28.23 8.36 11.25
CA LEU A 30 -27.74 9.20 12.33
C LEU A 30 -28.83 10.17 12.87
N ALA A 31 -29.69 10.68 11.99
CA ALA A 31 -30.84 11.49 12.38
C ALA A 31 -31.87 10.67 13.18
N ALA A 32 -32.02 9.37 12.89
CA ALA A 32 -32.82 8.45 13.71
C ALA A 32 -32.18 8.18 15.10
N MET A 33 -30.85 8.16 15.20
CA MET A 33 -30.13 8.09 16.48
C MET A 33 -30.26 9.39 17.30
N SER A 34 -30.54 10.53 16.67
CA SER A 34 -30.81 11.81 17.35
C SER A 34 -32.03 11.75 18.30
N TYR A 35 -32.96 10.81 18.09
CA TYR A 35 -34.14 10.65 18.95
C TYR A 35 -33.83 9.93 20.29
N LEU A 36 -32.69 9.25 20.38
CA LEU A 36 -32.19 8.58 21.61
C LEU A 36 -31.49 9.54 22.58
N PHE A 37 -31.17 10.77 22.17
CA PHE A 37 -30.47 11.78 22.99
C PHE A 37 -31.34 12.44 24.09
N LYS A 38 -32.61 12.04 24.23
CA LYS A 38 -33.51 12.57 25.28
C LYS A 38 -33.27 11.99 26.68
N SER A 39 -32.33 11.07 26.89
CA SER A 39 -32.13 10.40 28.20
C SER A 39 -30.90 10.83 29.02
N GLY A 40 -30.18 11.89 28.62
CA GLY A 40 -29.37 12.68 29.58
C GLY A 40 -28.25 11.98 30.37
N ASP A 41 -27.44 11.12 29.76
CA ASP A 41 -26.16 10.67 30.32
C ASP A 41 -25.03 10.94 29.32
N THR A 42 -24.04 11.75 29.71
CA THR A 42 -22.95 12.17 28.82
C THR A 42 -21.57 11.95 29.46
N GLU A 43 -20.96 10.81 29.16
CA GLU A 43 -19.50 10.71 29.03
C GLU A 43 -19.19 10.02 27.70
N SER A 44 -18.84 10.82 26.69
CA SER A 44 -18.26 10.33 25.44
C SER A 44 -16.74 10.27 25.60
N MET A 45 -16.16 9.11 25.32
CA MET A 45 -14.71 8.84 25.34
C MET A 45 -13.87 9.72 24.37
N ASN A 46 -14.50 10.58 23.57
CA ASN A 46 -13.83 11.45 22.60
C ASN A 46 -13.79 12.94 23.03
N ASN A 47 -14.10 13.27 24.29
CA ASN A 47 -13.93 14.64 24.79
C ASN A 47 -12.47 14.85 25.28
N PRO A 48 -11.64 15.64 24.57
CA PRO A 48 -10.21 15.80 24.89
C PRO A 48 -9.94 16.60 26.17
N VAL A 49 -10.96 17.25 26.75
CA VAL A 49 -10.89 17.99 28.02
C VAL A 49 -11.79 17.38 29.10
N SER A 50 -12.09 16.08 29.00
CA SER A 50 -12.81 15.35 30.06
C SER A 50 -12.04 15.37 31.38
N LYS A 51 -12.76 15.22 32.49
CA LYS A 51 -12.15 15.13 33.84
C LYS A 51 -11.04 14.08 33.90
N THR A 52 -11.28 12.90 33.32
CA THR A 52 -10.30 11.81 33.24
C THR A 52 -9.07 12.22 32.45
N ARG A 53 -9.26 12.87 31.29
CA ARG A 53 -8.16 13.30 30.44
C ARG A 53 -7.32 14.42 31.06
N LEU A 54 -7.94 15.36 31.76
CA LEU A 54 -7.23 16.43 32.47
C LEU A 54 -6.39 15.88 33.64
N ILE A 55 -6.88 14.84 34.33
CA ILE A 55 -6.11 14.13 35.37
C ILE A 55 -4.90 13.41 34.75
N GLU A 56 -5.09 12.67 33.66
CA GLU A 56 -3.99 12.02 32.93
C GLU A 56 -2.93 13.03 32.45
N MET A 57 -3.37 14.19 31.95
CA MET A 57 -2.46 15.26 31.51
C MET A 57 -1.66 15.85 32.66
N TYR A 58 -2.27 16.00 33.85
CA TYR A 58 -1.58 16.42 35.07
C TYR A 58 -0.56 15.37 35.55
N ASP A 59 -0.91 14.08 35.49
CA ASP A 59 0.00 13.00 35.87
C ASP A 59 1.18 12.87 34.89
N ASN A 60 0.94 13.05 33.59
CA ASN A 60 1.99 13.08 32.57
C ASN A 60 2.94 14.28 32.74
N LEU A 61 2.42 15.45 33.12
CA LEU A 61 3.26 16.60 33.46
C LEU A 61 4.19 16.28 34.65
N LYS A 62 3.68 15.58 35.68
CA LYS A 62 4.45 15.16 36.86
C LYS A 62 5.48 14.06 36.55
N LEU A 63 5.14 13.09 35.70
CA LEU A 63 5.96 11.90 35.46
C LEU A 63 6.96 12.05 34.31
N LEU A 64 6.64 12.86 33.30
CA LEU A 64 7.44 12.95 32.07
C LEU A 64 8.13 14.31 31.89
N GLN A 65 7.49 15.41 32.29
CA GLN A 65 8.05 16.76 32.07
C GLN A 65 8.92 17.22 33.26
N TRP A 66 8.48 16.95 34.50
CA TRP A 66 9.26 17.30 35.68
C TRP A 66 10.68 16.71 35.70
N PRO A 67 10.93 15.41 35.40
CA PRO A 67 12.29 14.86 35.40
C PRO A 67 13.23 15.56 34.42
N LYS A 68 12.74 15.98 33.24
CA LYS A 68 13.54 16.62 32.20
C LYS A 68 14.09 17.98 32.63
N VAL A 69 13.29 18.76 33.34
CA VAL A 69 13.68 20.10 33.82
C VAL A 69 14.39 20.01 35.18
N LYS A 70 14.08 18.99 36.00
CA LYS A 70 14.68 18.78 37.33
C LYS A 70 16.19 18.65 37.29
N ASP A 71 16.75 17.92 36.32
CA ASP A 71 18.20 17.70 36.25
C ASP A 71 18.95 18.95 35.77
N GLN A 72 18.35 19.73 34.87
CA GLN A 72 18.87 21.05 34.46
C GLN A 72 18.86 22.05 35.62
N LEU A 73 17.78 22.11 36.40
CA LEU A 73 17.68 23.01 37.55
C LEU A 73 18.60 22.61 38.72
N LYS A 74 18.82 21.31 38.92
CA LYS A 74 19.83 20.79 39.87
C LYS A 74 21.24 21.20 39.47
N SER A 75 21.59 21.12 38.17
CA SER A 75 22.91 21.53 37.67
C SER A 75 23.19 23.02 37.89
N ARG A 76 22.14 23.85 37.94
CA ARG A 76 22.20 25.29 38.23
C ARG A 76 21.95 25.65 39.71
N SER A 77 21.96 24.66 40.61
CA SER A 77 21.81 24.83 42.06
C SER A 77 20.49 25.48 42.53
N ILE A 78 19.41 25.35 41.75
CA ILE A 78 18.09 25.83 42.17
C ILE A 78 17.41 24.78 43.03
N GLN A 79 17.00 25.18 44.23
CA GLN A 79 16.32 24.28 45.16
C GLN A 79 14.94 23.90 44.65
N SER A 80 14.61 22.61 44.70
CA SER A 80 13.31 22.06 44.28
C SER A 80 12.11 22.74 44.96
N LYS A 81 12.29 23.25 46.19
CA LYS A 81 11.26 23.95 46.96
C LYS A 81 10.88 25.31 46.36
N VAL A 82 11.86 25.98 45.72
CA VAL A 82 11.66 27.25 45.02
C VAL A 82 10.82 27.04 43.77
N VAL A 83 11.15 26.00 42.99
CA VAL A 83 10.44 25.64 41.76
C VAL A 83 9.01 25.15 42.06
N GLN A 84 8.86 24.39 43.15
CA GLN A 84 7.55 24.01 43.66
C GLN A 84 6.69 25.24 44.02
N GLY A 85 7.26 26.25 44.66
CA GLY A 85 6.56 27.51 44.95
C GLY A 85 6.10 28.24 43.69
N LEU A 86 6.93 28.28 42.64
CA LEU A 86 6.59 28.88 41.36
C LEU A 86 5.47 28.13 40.62
N ILE A 87 5.50 26.79 40.63
CA ILE A 87 4.44 25.97 40.04
C ILE A 87 3.12 26.17 40.81
N GLN A 88 3.17 26.17 42.14
CA GLN A 88 1.99 26.41 42.97
C GLN A 88 1.36 27.78 42.71
N GLU A 89 2.19 28.82 42.55
CA GLU A 89 1.71 30.15 42.22
C GLU A 89 1.12 30.21 40.80
N ALA A 90 1.78 29.62 39.81
CA ALA A 90 1.25 29.55 38.43
C ALA A 90 -0.11 28.86 38.36
N PHE A 91 -0.28 27.73 39.07
CA PHE A 91 -1.58 27.04 39.15
C PHE A 91 -2.62 27.93 39.84
N ARG A 92 -2.27 28.63 40.91
CA ARG A 92 -3.19 29.52 41.65
C ARG A 92 -3.64 30.71 40.80
N THR A 93 -2.71 31.40 40.14
CA THR A 93 -2.99 32.57 39.30
C THR A 93 -3.87 32.20 38.10
N ALA A 94 -3.50 31.14 37.37
CA ALA A 94 -4.25 30.64 36.23
C ALA A 94 -5.69 30.23 36.59
N ALA A 95 -5.85 29.48 37.70
CA ALA A 95 -7.18 29.08 38.16
C ALA A 95 -8.03 30.29 38.60
N GLY A 96 -7.41 31.30 39.21
CA GLY A 96 -8.09 32.56 39.58
C GLY A 96 -8.62 33.31 38.37
N GLU A 97 -7.82 33.45 37.31
CA GLU A 97 -8.24 34.11 36.07
C GLU A 97 -9.34 33.35 35.32
N ALA A 98 -9.18 32.03 35.19
CA ALA A 98 -10.17 31.17 34.52
C ALA A 98 -11.51 31.18 35.28
N ASN A 99 -11.48 31.13 36.62
CA ASN A 99 -12.68 31.24 37.44
C ASN A 99 -13.33 32.62 37.34
N LYS A 100 -12.55 33.70 37.27
CA LYS A 100 -13.08 35.06 37.07
C LYS A 100 -13.79 35.21 35.71
N LYS A 101 -13.22 34.63 34.64
CA LYS A 101 -13.87 34.59 33.32
C LYS A 101 -15.12 33.70 33.30
N LYS A 102 -15.07 32.55 33.96
CA LYS A 102 -16.24 31.68 34.17
C LYS A 102 -17.34 32.44 34.90
N GLN A 103 -17.02 33.13 35.99
CA GLN A 103 -17.96 33.94 36.75
C GLN A 103 -18.54 35.09 35.92
N GLN A 104 -17.74 35.79 35.11
CA GLN A 104 -18.22 36.83 34.20
C GLN A 104 -19.19 36.29 33.15
N ILE A 105 -18.94 35.09 32.62
CA ILE A 105 -19.88 34.38 31.72
C ILE A 105 -21.15 34.06 32.50
N GLU A 106 -21.05 33.55 33.72
CA GLU A 106 -22.21 33.19 34.55
C GLU A 106 -23.07 34.40 34.95
N GLU A 107 -22.45 35.54 35.27
CA GLU A 107 -23.11 36.82 35.58
C GLU A 107 -23.76 37.45 34.33
N ALA A 108 -23.13 37.33 33.16
CA ALA A 108 -23.72 37.74 31.88
C ALA A 108 -25.03 37.00 31.55
N PHE A 109 -25.21 35.81 32.12
CA PHE A 109 -26.37 34.94 31.90
C PHE A 109 -27.42 34.98 33.03
N GLY A 110 -27.36 35.87 34.03
CA GLY A 110 -28.46 35.92 35.02
C GLY A 110 -28.58 37.12 35.96
N LEU A 111 -29.78 37.73 35.95
CA LEU A 111 -30.63 37.98 37.14
C LEU A 111 -32.11 38.01 36.70
N ASN A 112 -32.86 36.93 36.99
CA ASN A 112 -34.14 36.95 37.72
C ASN A 112 -34.89 35.62 37.56
N GLU A 113 -35.01 34.89 38.67
CA GLU A 113 -36.24 34.17 38.98
C GLU A 113 -37.39 35.19 38.99
N TYR A 114 -38.40 35.12 38.11
CA TYR A 114 -39.74 35.60 38.43
C TYR A 114 -40.80 34.98 37.52
N SER A 115 -41.89 34.61 38.20
CA SER A 115 -43.20 34.16 37.76
C SER A 115 -43.94 35.16 36.85
N SER A 116 -44.87 34.62 36.08
CA SER A 116 -45.97 35.28 35.34
C SER A 116 -45.63 36.16 34.13
N GLY A 117 -45.91 35.60 32.95
CA GLY A 117 -46.59 36.22 31.81
C GLY A 117 -46.37 37.70 31.51
N GLN A 118 -45.21 38.05 30.94
CA GLN A 118 -45.08 39.07 29.87
C GLN A 118 -43.65 39.03 29.32
N ALA A 119 -43.49 39.12 27.99
CA ALA A 119 -42.19 39.14 27.34
C ALA A 119 -41.47 40.47 27.62
N PRO A 120 -40.24 40.50 28.19
CA PRO A 120 -39.52 41.75 28.39
C PRO A 120 -38.63 42.11 27.19
N GLN A 121 -38.80 43.34 26.75
CA GLN A 121 -38.15 44.01 25.63
C GLN A 121 -36.70 44.46 25.95
N LYS A 122 -35.91 43.61 26.63
CA LYS A 122 -34.52 43.89 27.06
C LYS A 122 -33.53 42.76 26.77
N VAL A 123 -33.73 42.02 25.67
CA VAL A 123 -32.71 41.09 25.12
C VAL A 123 -31.92 41.75 23.96
N LEU A 124 -32.01 43.08 23.84
CA LEU A 124 -31.40 43.81 22.71
C LEU A 124 -29.98 44.34 22.95
N ASP A 125 -29.27 43.88 23.99
CA ASP A 125 -27.89 44.32 24.27
C ASP A 125 -26.91 43.16 24.59
N CYS A 126 -27.15 41.96 24.04
CA CYS A 126 -26.14 40.89 24.07
C CYS A 126 -24.90 41.17 23.21
N ARG A 127 -24.83 42.32 22.51
CA ARG A 127 -23.62 42.74 21.79
C ARG A 127 -22.51 43.23 22.72
N THR A 128 -22.82 43.73 23.91
CA THR A 128 -21.85 44.47 24.73
C THR A 128 -21.07 43.58 25.72
N VAL A 129 -21.55 42.37 26.02
CA VAL A 129 -20.89 41.46 26.97
C VAL A 129 -20.12 40.33 26.28
N ILE A 130 -20.55 39.92 25.07
CA ILE A 130 -19.91 38.84 24.31
C ILE A 130 -18.67 39.36 23.55
N PHE A 131 -18.65 40.63 23.14
CA PHE A 131 -17.55 41.20 22.37
C PHE A 131 -16.21 41.28 23.13
N PRO A 132 -16.13 41.68 24.41
CA PRO A 132 -14.83 41.78 25.08
C PRO A 132 -14.24 40.44 25.56
N ALA A 133 -15.08 39.42 25.81
CA ALA A 133 -14.62 38.14 26.36
C ALA A 133 -13.89 37.26 25.33
N VAL A 134 -14.25 37.39 24.05
CA VAL A 134 -13.63 36.65 22.94
C VAL A 134 -12.39 37.36 22.38
N ILE A 135 -12.28 38.68 22.54
CA ILE A 135 -11.18 39.49 21.98
C ILE A 135 -9.82 39.29 22.69
N CYS A 136 -9.78 38.74 23.90
CA CYS A 136 -8.50 38.55 24.61
C CYS A 136 -7.74 37.24 24.31
N PHE A 137 -8.20 36.34 23.43
CA PHE A 137 -7.47 35.08 23.20
C PHE A 137 -7.29 34.57 21.75
N SER A 138 -7.83 35.22 20.72
CA SER A 138 -7.26 35.24 19.35
C SER A 138 -8.20 35.91 18.34
N LEU A 139 -7.59 36.48 17.30
CA LEU A 139 -8.19 37.23 16.22
C LEU A 139 -8.81 36.33 15.12
N GLU A 140 -9.99 36.76 14.66
CA GLU A 140 -10.58 36.66 13.32
C GLU A 140 -10.92 35.27 12.71
N THR A 141 -12.18 34.85 12.92
CA THR A 141 -13.02 34.24 11.86
C THR A 141 -14.47 34.73 12.01
N GLU A 142 -15.07 35.18 10.91
CA GLU A 142 -16.45 35.68 10.83
C GLU A 142 -17.49 34.58 11.11
N PHE A 143 -18.46 34.87 11.99
CA PHE A 143 -19.64 34.02 12.20
C PHE A 143 -20.87 34.60 11.50
N TYR A 144 -21.47 33.79 10.63
CA TYR A 144 -22.77 34.06 10.01
C TYR A 144 -23.91 34.06 11.05
N SER A 145 -24.87 34.97 10.82
CA SER A 145 -26.05 35.31 11.61
C SER A 145 -26.90 34.12 12.08
N ILE A 146 -27.22 34.08 13.38
CA ILE A 146 -28.28 33.22 13.96
C ILE A 146 -29.34 34.11 14.60
N SER A 147 -30.58 33.95 14.15
CA SER A 147 -31.76 34.69 14.63
C SER A 147 -32.50 33.92 15.73
N VAL A 148 -32.83 34.63 16.82
CA VAL A 148 -33.87 34.39 17.86
C VAL A 148 -33.83 33.05 18.63
N VAL A 149 -33.45 33.11 19.92
CA VAL A 149 -33.48 31.97 20.87
C VAL A 149 -34.60 32.16 21.91
N PRO A 150 -35.49 31.16 22.16
CA PRO A 150 -36.51 31.21 23.22
C PRO A 150 -35.96 30.93 24.63
N VAL A 151 -36.65 31.45 25.65
CA VAL A 151 -36.28 31.54 27.08
C VAL A 151 -35.99 30.20 27.80
N PHE A 152 -36.27 29.03 27.20
CA PHE A 152 -36.06 27.71 27.84
C PHE A 152 -34.66 27.07 27.64
N GLN A 153 -33.71 27.73 26.97
CA GLN A 153 -32.39 27.14 26.65
C GLN A 153 -31.18 27.79 27.34
N VAL A 154 -31.39 28.67 28.33
CA VAL A 154 -30.30 29.46 28.95
C VAL A 154 -29.26 28.57 29.66
N LYS A 155 -29.69 27.46 30.28
CA LYS A 155 -28.79 26.54 31.00
C LYS A 155 -27.89 25.71 30.06
N GLU A 156 -28.43 25.31 28.90
CA GLU A 156 -27.70 24.55 27.87
C GLU A 156 -26.70 25.44 27.13
N TYR A 157 -27.08 26.68 26.79
CA TYR A 157 -26.16 27.65 26.19
C TYR A 157 -25.05 28.09 27.15
N ARG A 158 -25.34 28.22 28.45
CA ARG A 158 -24.32 28.49 29.48
C ARG A 158 -23.28 27.37 29.52
N GLN A 159 -23.72 26.12 29.52
CA GLN A 159 -22.83 24.96 29.54
C GLN A 159 -22.03 24.83 28.24
N LEU A 160 -22.65 25.07 27.09
CA LEU A 160 -22.00 25.06 25.78
C LEU A 160 -20.96 26.19 25.63
N THR A 161 -21.22 27.37 26.20
CA THR A 161 -20.28 28.51 26.15
C THR A 161 -19.02 28.24 26.97
N VAL A 162 -19.16 27.63 28.16
CA VAL A 162 -18.01 27.23 28.99
C VAL A 162 -17.25 26.06 28.35
N GLN A 163 -17.93 25.11 27.71
CA GLN A 163 -17.30 24.03 26.95
C GLN A 163 -16.54 24.55 25.72
N ASN A 164 -17.11 25.49 24.98
CA ASN A 164 -16.42 26.12 23.85
C ASN A 164 -15.20 26.90 24.30
N LEU A 165 -15.26 27.62 25.43
CA LEU A 165 -14.09 28.28 26.02
C LEU A 165 -13.00 27.26 26.40
N GLN A 166 -13.38 26.12 26.98
CA GLN A 166 -12.45 25.05 27.38
C GLN A 166 -11.80 24.39 26.14
N MET A 167 -12.56 24.17 25.06
CA MET A 167 -12.06 23.63 23.80
C MET A 167 -11.16 24.63 23.05
N THR A 168 -11.52 25.91 23.01
CA THR A 168 -10.68 26.96 22.41
C THR A 168 -9.35 27.07 23.15
N LEU A 169 -9.37 27.05 24.49
CA LEU A 169 -8.16 27.07 25.30
C LEU A 169 -7.29 25.82 25.09
N PHE A 170 -7.91 24.66 24.89
CA PHE A 170 -7.20 23.41 24.58
C PHE A 170 -6.45 23.48 23.24
N HIS A 171 -7.01 24.20 22.25
CA HIS A 171 -6.40 24.39 20.92
C HIS A 171 -5.54 25.66 20.80
N THR A 172 -5.44 26.48 21.86
CA THR A 172 -4.63 27.70 21.86
C THR A 172 -3.15 27.35 21.99
N ASN A 173 -2.28 28.07 21.26
CA ASN A 173 -0.85 27.92 21.39
C ASN A 173 -0.40 28.28 22.83
N LYS A 174 0.29 27.35 23.49
CA LYS A 174 0.74 27.50 24.89
C LYS A 174 1.73 28.65 25.09
N GLU A 175 2.47 29.04 24.04
CA GLU A 175 3.33 30.23 24.06
C GLU A 175 2.56 31.55 23.89
N GLU A 176 1.40 31.55 23.25
CA GLU A 176 0.56 32.75 23.14
C GLU A 176 -0.14 33.09 24.46
N LEU A 177 -0.47 32.07 25.26
CA LEU A 177 -0.93 32.23 26.64
C LEU A 177 0.07 32.98 27.54
N LEU A 178 1.35 33.01 27.17
CA LEU A 178 2.40 33.76 27.87
C LEU A 178 2.37 35.26 27.58
N LYS A 179 1.68 35.73 26.53
CA LYS A 179 1.61 37.15 26.15
C LYS A 179 0.50 37.92 26.85
N THR A 180 -0.52 37.23 27.36
CA THR A 180 -1.81 37.83 27.78
C THR A 180 -2.05 37.83 29.30
N GLY A 181 -1.08 37.44 30.12
CA GLY A 181 -1.26 37.41 31.58
C GLY A 181 -0.23 36.60 32.37
N PHE A 182 0.99 36.45 31.86
CA PHE A 182 2.02 35.74 32.61
C PHE A 182 2.37 36.54 33.88
N PRO A 183 2.38 35.93 35.08
CA PRO A 183 3.06 36.55 36.20
C PRO A 183 4.54 36.60 35.81
N GLU A 184 5.07 37.79 35.51
CA GLU A 184 6.51 37.95 35.33
C GLU A 184 7.20 37.25 36.51
N LEU A 185 8.16 36.36 36.22
CA LEU A 185 8.97 35.68 37.22
C LEU A 185 9.78 36.74 37.99
N GLY A 186 9.15 37.46 38.92
CA GLY A 186 9.67 38.64 39.61
C GLY A 186 10.70 38.32 40.70
N GLY A 187 11.30 37.13 40.65
CA GLY A 187 12.40 36.72 41.53
C GLY A 187 13.77 36.99 40.89
N PRO A 188 14.86 36.96 41.68
CA PRO A 188 16.21 37.32 41.26
C PRO A 188 16.88 36.19 40.46
N TYR A 189 16.22 35.70 39.41
CA TYR A 189 16.70 34.61 38.55
C TYR A 189 17.30 35.17 37.26
N SER A 190 18.39 34.56 36.79
CA SER A 190 18.99 34.90 35.49
C SER A 190 18.03 34.57 34.34
N GLU A 191 18.17 35.27 33.21
CA GLU A 191 17.31 35.05 32.03
C GLU A 191 17.38 33.60 31.51
N GLU A 192 18.52 32.94 31.66
CA GLU A 192 18.68 31.51 31.31
C GLU A 192 17.81 30.58 32.17
N VAL A 193 17.68 30.86 33.47
CA VAL A 193 16.82 30.08 34.37
C VAL A 193 15.34 30.31 34.04
N LYS A 194 14.99 31.53 33.64
CA LYS A 194 13.63 31.86 33.21
C LYS A 194 13.28 31.13 31.90
N VAL A 195 14.23 31.02 30.97
CA VAL A 195 14.09 30.24 29.72
C VAL A 195 13.87 28.76 30.03
N ASP A 196 14.66 28.16 30.92
CA ASP A 196 14.56 26.74 31.26
C ASP A 196 13.23 26.41 32.00
N LEU A 197 12.71 27.34 32.81
CA LEU A 197 11.44 27.17 33.53
C LEU A 197 10.21 27.48 32.68
N ARG A 198 10.34 28.28 31.61
CA ARG A 198 9.21 28.79 30.82
C ARG A 198 8.30 27.68 30.26
N PRO A 199 8.82 26.60 29.66
CA PRO A 199 7.98 25.54 29.10
C PRO A 199 7.20 24.77 30.16
N LEU A 200 7.82 24.54 31.33
CA LEU A 200 7.16 23.85 32.43
C LEU A 200 6.06 24.72 33.04
N ILE A 201 6.34 26.00 33.26
CA ILE A 201 5.37 26.95 33.83
C ILE A 201 4.24 27.25 32.84
N SER A 202 4.50 27.32 31.53
CA SER A 202 3.46 27.50 30.51
C SER A 202 2.49 26.32 30.47
N GLU A 203 3.02 25.10 30.57
CA GLU A 203 2.22 23.87 30.62
C GLU A 203 1.38 23.79 31.91
N CYS A 204 1.96 24.15 33.05
CA CYS A 204 1.26 24.27 34.33
C CYS A 204 0.11 25.29 34.26
N TYR A 205 0.37 26.47 33.68
CA TYR A 205 -0.60 27.56 33.56
C TYR A 205 -1.78 27.16 32.67
N TRP A 206 -1.49 26.65 31.47
CA TRP A 206 -2.49 26.17 30.52
C TRP A 206 -3.38 25.08 31.11
N LEU A 207 -2.76 24.06 31.73
CA LEU A 207 -3.48 22.96 32.33
C LEU A 207 -4.34 23.41 33.51
N SER A 208 -3.85 24.35 34.32
CA SER A 208 -4.61 24.93 35.43
C SER A 208 -5.88 25.65 34.96
N CYS A 209 -5.80 26.44 33.87
CA CYS A 209 -6.96 27.10 33.28
C CYS A 209 -8.02 26.07 32.79
N LEU A 210 -7.58 24.98 32.14
CA LEU A 210 -8.48 23.91 31.69
C LEU A 210 -9.14 23.17 32.87
N MET A 211 -8.37 22.90 33.94
CA MET A 211 -8.83 22.26 35.16
C MET A 211 -9.84 23.12 35.94
N ALA A 212 -9.66 24.44 35.95
CA ALA A 212 -10.57 25.39 36.61
C ALA A 212 -11.91 25.56 35.87
N LEU A 213 -11.90 25.49 34.54
CA LEU A 213 -13.12 25.58 33.73
C LEU A 213 -14.00 24.33 33.83
N ASN A 214 -13.45 23.19 34.24
CA ASN A 214 -14.18 21.94 34.45
C ASN A 214 -15.33 22.10 35.47
N ASN A 215 -16.33 21.21 35.40
CA ASN A 215 -17.47 21.21 36.32
C ASN A 215 -17.64 19.82 36.98
N PRO A 216 -17.35 19.65 38.28
CA PRO A 216 -16.77 20.65 39.19
C PRO A 216 -15.30 20.99 38.84
N PRO A 217 -14.79 22.17 39.23
CA PRO A 217 -13.39 22.56 39.03
C PRO A 217 -12.42 21.57 39.69
N LEU A 218 -11.29 21.32 39.04
CA LEU A 218 -10.22 20.44 39.54
C LEU A 218 -9.06 21.27 40.11
N GLN A 219 -8.45 20.81 41.21
CA GLN A 219 -7.26 21.44 41.78
C GLN A 219 -6.24 20.40 42.25
N PRO A 220 -4.92 20.66 42.08
CA PRO A 220 -3.87 19.81 42.61
C PRO A 220 -3.84 19.75 44.15
N ASP A 221 -3.63 18.56 44.71
CA ASP A 221 -3.38 18.39 46.15
C ASP A 221 -1.89 18.50 46.47
N TRP A 222 -1.52 19.55 47.20
CA TRP A 222 -0.12 19.88 47.53
C TRP A 222 0.36 19.28 48.87
N ARG A 223 -0.47 18.52 49.59
CA ARG A 223 -0.21 18.15 51.00
C ARG A 223 0.72 16.96 51.21
N ASN A 224 1.11 16.22 50.17
CA ASN A 224 1.88 14.96 50.29
C ASN A 224 3.14 14.94 49.40
N LEU A 225 4.25 15.55 49.86
CA LEU A 225 5.51 15.61 49.08
C LEU A 225 6.74 15.05 49.82
N GLU A 226 6.55 14.14 50.77
CA GLU A 226 7.66 13.45 51.44
C GLU A 226 7.57 11.92 51.33
N LYS A 227 8.75 11.30 51.08
CA LYS A 227 9.13 9.86 51.26
C LYS A 227 8.69 8.91 50.14
N SER A 228 9.30 7.76 49.87
CA SER A 228 10.48 6.97 50.29
C SER A 228 10.54 5.78 49.29
N ASP A 229 11.62 4.98 49.27
CA ASP A 229 11.68 3.77 48.43
C ASP A 229 10.52 2.78 48.70
N PRO A 230 10.01 2.08 47.66
CA PRO A 230 8.80 1.26 47.76
C PRO A 230 9.00 -0.08 48.49
N TYR A 231 8.03 -0.44 49.33
CA TYR A 231 7.97 -1.72 50.05
C TYR A 231 7.39 -2.84 49.16
N LEU A 232 8.08 -3.99 49.08
CA LEU A 232 7.65 -5.17 48.30
C LEU A 232 7.21 -6.32 49.23
N PRO A 233 5.92 -6.73 49.23
CA PRO A 233 5.45 -7.86 50.03
C PRO A 233 6.01 -9.20 49.52
N ARG A 234 6.23 -10.16 50.43
CA ARG A 234 6.75 -11.51 50.14
C ARG A 234 5.65 -12.55 50.39
N TRP A 235 5.41 -13.41 49.41
CA TRP A 235 4.25 -14.33 49.34
C TRP A 235 4.67 -15.80 49.41
N GLY A 236 3.82 -16.61 50.04
CA GLY A 236 3.89 -18.08 50.04
C GLY A 236 4.78 -18.73 51.11
N LYS A 237 5.25 -17.94 52.09
CA LYS A 237 6.23 -18.38 53.11
C LYS A 237 5.74 -19.57 53.94
N GLU A 238 4.46 -19.62 54.23
CA GLU A 238 3.78 -20.66 55.00
C GLU A 238 3.66 -21.99 54.21
N TYR A 239 3.84 -21.95 52.89
CA TYR A 239 3.81 -23.10 51.99
C TYR A 239 5.18 -23.43 51.38
N GLY A 240 6.26 -22.82 51.91
CA GLY A 240 7.64 -23.04 51.46
C GLY A 240 8.13 -22.14 50.31
N PHE A 241 7.39 -21.10 49.93
CA PHE A 241 7.79 -20.15 48.88
C PHE A 241 8.14 -18.77 49.46
N ASP A 242 9.17 -18.08 48.97
CA ASP A 242 9.49 -16.72 49.42
C ASP A 242 9.77 -15.82 48.21
N THR A 243 8.70 -15.29 47.61
CA THR A 243 8.81 -14.53 46.35
C THR A 243 7.95 -13.26 46.39
N PRO A 244 8.30 -12.21 45.64
CA PRO A 244 7.48 -11.01 45.53
C PRO A 244 6.24 -11.20 44.63
N LYS A 245 5.92 -12.44 44.21
CA LYS A 245 4.84 -12.78 43.28
C LYS A 245 4.00 -13.94 43.84
N THR A 246 2.74 -14.01 43.43
CA THR A 246 1.82 -15.10 43.79
C THR A 246 1.18 -15.65 42.51
N PRO A 247 0.88 -16.96 42.42
CA PRO A 247 0.21 -17.51 41.24
C PRO A 247 -1.17 -16.87 41.03
N THR A 248 -1.59 -16.75 39.77
CA THR A 248 -2.90 -16.17 39.42
C THR A 248 -3.97 -17.25 39.50
N CYS A 249 -4.36 -17.59 40.73
CA CYS A 249 -5.39 -18.59 40.99
C CYS A 249 -6.33 -18.11 42.09
N ILE A 250 -7.60 -18.51 42.02
CA ILE A 250 -8.66 -18.05 42.91
C ILE A 250 -9.70 -19.16 43.11
N LEU A 251 -10.20 -19.28 44.34
CA LEU A 251 -11.13 -20.30 44.76
C LEU A 251 -12.43 -19.66 45.25
N PHE A 252 -13.58 -20.16 44.80
CA PHE A 252 -14.92 -19.76 45.22
C PHE A 252 -15.72 -20.95 45.76
N ASN A 253 -16.67 -20.70 46.66
CA ASN A 253 -17.65 -21.70 47.09
C ASN A 253 -18.82 -21.84 46.09
N GLU A 254 -19.79 -22.70 46.41
CA GLU A 254 -21.01 -22.94 45.61
C GLU A 254 -21.82 -21.66 45.35
N ASP A 255 -21.85 -20.72 46.32
CA ASP A 255 -22.56 -19.43 46.22
C ASP A 255 -21.76 -18.36 45.46
N GLU A 256 -20.70 -18.74 44.75
CA GLU A 256 -19.79 -17.86 44.03
C GLU A 256 -19.14 -16.78 44.93
N LYS A 257 -18.91 -17.09 46.20
CA LYS A 257 -18.18 -16.23 47.14
C LYS A 257 -16.70 -16.62 47.16
N CYS A 258 -15.82 -15.63 46.96
CA CYS A 258 -14.37 -15.85 46.96
C CYS A 258 -13.90 -16.30 48.35
N LEU A 259 -13.20 -17.43 48.40
CA LEU A 259 -12.62 -18.02 49.60
C LEU A 259 -11.16 -17.60 49.77
N SER A 260 -10.34 -17.76 48.73
CA SER A 260 -8.90 -17.50 48.78
C SER A 260 -8.32 -17.21 47.40
N PHE A 261 -7.10 -16.65 47.37
CA PHE A 261 -6.36 -16.30 46.15
C PHE A 261 -4.88 -16.70 46.28
N GLY A 262 -4.22 -17.00 45.17
CA GLY A 262 -2.80 -17.32 45.14
C GLY A 262 -2.46 -18.67 45.77
N TYR A 263 -1.29 -18.77 46.41
CA TYR A 263 -0.82 -20.03 47.01
C TYR A 263 -1.85 -20.68 47.95
N GLU A 264 -2.61 -19.89 48.72
CA GLU A 264 -3.66 -20.39 49.61
C GLU A 264 -4.80 -21.07 48.83
N ALA A 265 -5.27 -20.46 47.73
CA ALA A 265 -6.28 -21.06 46.86
C ALA A 265 -5.78 -22.37 46.22
N LYS A 266 -4.53 -22.36 45.76
CA LYS A 266 -3.91 -23.51 45.11
C LYS A 266 -3.75 -24.70 46.06
N MET A 267 -3.35 -24.45 47.29
CA MET A 267 -3.17 -25.50 48.30
C MET A 267 -4.51 -26.01 48.83
N ALA A 268 -5.44 -25.10 49.16
CA ALA A 268 -6.78 -25.47 49.62
C ALA A 268 -7.52 -26.34 48.60
N TYR A 269 -7.46 -25.98 47.31
CA TYR A 269 -8.09 -26.80 46.26
C TYR A 269 -7.40 -28.17 46.07
N LYS A 270 -6.07 -28.24 46.27
CA LYS A 270 -5.30 -29.48 46.17
C LYS A 270 -5.58 -30.46 47.32
N GLU A 271 -5.96 -29.96 48.49
CA GLU A 271 -6.29 -30.77 49.68
C GLU A 271 -7.74 -31.27 49.69
N MET A 272 -8.62 -30.72 48.84
CA MET A 272 -10.02 -31.15 48.73
C MET A 272 -10.18 -32.52 48.09
N THR A 273 -11.15 -33.30 48.57
CA THR A 273 -11.55 -34.55 47.91
C THR A 273 -12.24 -34.28 46.56
N GLY A 274 -12.24 -35.24 45.64
CA GLY A 274 -12.81 -35.05 44.30
C GLY A 274 -14.32 -34.70 44.28
N GLU A 275 -15.08 -35.10 45.31
CA GLU A 275 -16.49 -34.71 45.47
C GLU A 275 -16.65 -33.30 46.06
N GLU A 276 -15.71 -32.88 46.90
CA GLU A 276 -15.70 -31.55 47.53
C GLU A 276 -15.18 -30.46 46.57
N ALA A 277 -14.16 -30.76 45.77
CA ALA A 277 -13.65 -29.88 44.73
C ALA A 277 -14.73 -29.55 43.69
N LYS A 278 -15.61 -30.53 43.38
CA LYS A 278 -16.76 -30.36 42.48
C LYS A 278 -17.83 -29.42 43.00
N LYS A 279 -17.81 -29.06 44.29
CA LYS A 279 -18.72 -28.05 44.87
C LYS A 279 -18.19 -26.63 44.64
N HIS A 280 -16.88 -26.47 44.58
CA HIS A 280 -16.22 -25.18 44.47
C HIS A 280 -16.03 -24.74 43.00
N TYR A 281 -15.63 -23.48 42.80
CA TYR A 281 -15.08 -23.00 41.53
C TYR A 281 -13.62 -22.64 41.71
N PHE A 282 -12.73 -23.27 40.94
CA PHE A 282 -11.30 -22.98 41.00
C PHE A 282 -10.78 -22.51 39.64
N PHE A 283 -10.29 -21.28 39.58
CA PHE A 283 -9.72 -20.70 38.38
C PHE A 283 -8.20 -20.62 38.53
N GLU A 284 -7.47 -21.17 37.56
CA GLU A 284 -6.02 -21.06 37.45
C GLU A 284 -5.65 -20.46 36.10
N ASP A 285 -4.63 -19.60 36.08
CA ASP A 285 -4.11 -18.91 34.88
C ASP A 285 -5.19 -18.18 34.06
N PHE A 286 -6.28 -17.76 34.73
CA PHE A 286 -7.47 -17.22 34.09
C PHE A 286 -7.23 -15.89 33.35
N LYS A 287 -6.09 -15.22 33.57
CA LYS A 287 -5.64 -14.08 32.75
C LYS A 287 -5.48 -14.49 31.28
N MET A 288 -5.05 -15.72 31.01
CA MET A 288 -4.87 -16.25 29.65
C MET A 288 -6.20 -16.37 28.89
N ALA A 289 -7.31 -16.57 29.60
CA ALA A 289 -8.64 -16.69 28.98
C ALA A 289 -9.15 -15.38 28.33
N LEU A 290 -8.52 -14.24 28.60
CA LEU A 290 -8.84 -12.94 27.98
C LEU A 290 -8.16 -12.74 26.62
N TYR A 291 -7.04 -13.40 26.35
CA TYR A 291 -6.24 -13.16 25.14
C TYR A 291 -6.85 -13.78 23.87
N SER A 292 -7.76 -14.76 24.01
CA SER A 292 -8.34 -15.51 22.89
C SER A 292 -9.82 -15.21 22.63
N LYS A 293 -10.41 -14.21 23.29
CA LYS A 293 -11.86 -13.93 23.22
C LYS A 293 -12.17 -12.45 22.99
N LYS A 294 -13.24 -12.17 22.23
CA LYS A 294 -13.77 -10.81 22.07
C LYS A 294 -14.30 -10.32 23.42
N LEU A 295 -13.67 -9.28 23.97
CA LEU A 295 -13.98 -8.77 25.30
C LEU A 295 -15.40 -8.17 25.32
N SER A 296 -16.19 -8.58 26.32
CA SER A 296 -17.51 -8.02 26.60
C SER A 296 -17.77 -8.04 28.10
N SER A 297 -18.68 -7.19 28.59
CA SER A 297 -19.07 -7.14 30.00
C SER A 297 -19.74 -8.42 30.50
N ASN A 298 -20.20 -9.29 29.58
CA ASN A 298 -20.82 -10.57 29.86
C ASN A 298 -19.90 -11.77 29.55
N LEU A 299 -18.60 -11.54 29.38
CA LEU A 299 -17.65 -12.62 29.09
C LEU A 299 -17.59 -13.64 30.23
N GLU A 300 -17.80 -14.91 29.90
CA GLU A 300 -17.65 -16.02 30.84
C GLU A 300 -16.35 -16.81 30.61
N ILE A 301 -15.72 -17.20 31.72
CA ILE A 301 -14.53 -18.05 31.76
C ILE A 301 -14.84 -19.31 32.55
N LYS A 302 -14.18 -20.40 32.19
CA LYS A 302 -14.40 -21.72 32.79
C LYS A 302 -13.37 -21.97 33.89
N ASP A 303 -13.83 -22.61 34.95
CA ASP A 303 -13.00 -23.10 36.05
C ASP A 303 -12.35 -24.45 35.68
N ALA A 304 -11.53 -25.01 36.58
CA ALA A 304 -10.85 -26.28 36.39
C ALA A 304 -11.78 -27.50 36.25
N THR A 305 -13.06 -27.37 36.63
CA THR A 305 -14.08 -28.43 36.51
C THR A 305 -15.02 -28.24 35.31
N GLY A 306 -14.85 -27.14 34.56
CA GLY A 306 -15.64 -26.79 33.37
C GLY A 306 -16.86 -25.92 33.64
N LYS A 307 -17.11 -25.53 34.90
CA LYS A 307 -18.18 -24.59 35.28
C LYS A 307 -17.80 -23.17 34.87
N SER A 308 -18.80 -22.36 34.51
CA SER A 308 -18.56 -21.00 33.99
C SER A 308 -18.90 -19.93 35.03
N MET A 309 -18.13 -18.85 35.06
CA MET A 309 -18.39 -17.65 35.84
C MET A 309 -18.02 -16.41 35.01
N LYS A 310 -18.68 -15.27 35.28
CA LYS A 310 -18.33 -14.00 34.63
C LYS A 310 -16.87 -13.64 34.91
N ALA A 311 -16.08 -13.41 33.86
CA ALA A 311 -14.70 -12.98 33.96
C ALA A 311 -14.59 -11.75 34.86
N LEU A 312 -15.46 -10.76 34.68
CA LEU A 312 -15.46 -9.54 35.49
C LEU A 312 -15.49 -9.84 37.00
N LYS A 313 -16.28 -10.85 37.42
CA LYS A 313 -16.36 -11.29 38.82
C LYS A 313 -15.05 -11.92 39.30
N VAL A 314 -14.47 -12.81 38.50
CA VAL A 314 -13.20 -13.47 38.82
C VAL A 314 -12.06 -12.45 38.96
N PHE A 315 -11.98 -11.48 38.03
CA PHE A 315 -10.98 -10.41 38.07
C PHE A 315 -11.23 -9.42 39.22
N SER A 316 -12.49 -8.99 39.44
CA SER A 316 -12.81 -8.04 40.52
C SER A 316 -12.51 -8.62 41.89
N GLU A 317 -12.82 -9.89 42.11
CA GLU A 317 -12.56 -10.58 43.38
C GLU A 317 -11.07 -10.82 43.61
N SER A 318 -10.31 -11.12 42.55
CA SER A 318 -8.85 -11.20 42.62
C SER A 318 -8.22 -9.86 43.03
N LEU A 319 -8.70 -8.75 42.44
CA LEU A 319 -8.25 -7.41 42.80
C LEU A 319 -8.69 -7.00 44.22
N ARG A 320 -9.91 -7.38 44.63
CA ARG A 320 -10.40 -7.19 46.00
C ARG A 320 -9.50 -7.88 47.01
N PHE A 321 -9.10 -9.13 46.74
CA PHE A 321 -8.21 -9.88 47.62
C PHE A 321 -6.83 -9.22 47.73
N LEU A 322 -6.21 -8.87 46.61
CA LEU A 322 -4.91 -8.18 46.59
C LEU A 322 -4.95 -6.85 47.35
N LYS A 323 -6.06 -6.11 47.22
CA LYS A 323 -6.32 -4.89 47.96
C LYS A 323 -6.43 -5.15 49.47
N GLU A 324 -7.19 -6.15 49.89
CA GLU A 324 -7.35 -6.50 51.31
C GLU A 324 -6.04 -6.99 51.92
N ASP A 325 -5.26 -7.80 51.21
CA ASP A 325 -3.96 -8.27 51.67
C ASP A 325 -2.95 -7.11 51.83
N ALA A 326 -2.93 -6.18 50.87
CA ALA A 326 -2.13 -4.96 50.98
C ALA A 326 -2.53 -4.14 52.22
N LEU A 327 -3.83 -3.94 52.46
CA LEU A 327 -4.32 -3.22 53.65
C LEU A 327 -3.96 -3.93 54.97
N ARG A 328 -4.06 -5.27 55.02
CA ARG A 328 -3.63 -6.06 56.19
C ARG A 328 -2.13 -5.92 56.42
N THR A 329 -1.32 -6.03 55.37
CA THR A 329 0.15 -5.90 55.45
C THR A 329 0.55 -4.50 55.91
N ILE A 330 -0.10 -3.46 55.38
CA ILE A 330 0.12 -2.08 55.80
C ILE A 330 -0.27 -1.91 57.28
N SER A 331 -1.44 -2.38 57.70
CA SER A 331 -1.91 -2.31 59.10
C SER A 331 -0.92 -2.98 60.07
N ARG A 332 -0.37 -4.15 59.71
CA ARG A 332 0.69 -4.83 60.48
C ARG A 332 1.95 -3.98 60.60
N ASN A 333 2.36 -3.33 59.52
CA ASN A 333 3.61 -2.55 59.46
C ASN A 333 3.49 -1.13 60.03
N THR A 334 2.28 -0.59 60.20
CA THR A 334 2.04 0.79 60.68
C THR A 334 1.69 0.89 62.17
N LYS A 335 1.89 -0.19 62.95
CA LYS A 335 1.59 -0.25 64.40
C LYS A 335 0.15 0.15 64.75
N GLY A 336 -0.83 -0.29 63.95
CA GLY A 336 -2.25 -0.12 64.26
C GLY A 336 -2.87 1.22 63.87
N LYS A 337 -2.24 2.01 62.97
CA LYS A 337 -2.94 3.12 62.31
C LYS A 337 -4.05 2.57 61.42
N ILE A 338 -5.28 3.00 61.65
CA ILE A 338 -6.44 2.67 60.80
C ILE A 338 -6.28 3.46 59.50
N LEU A 339 -5.91 2.76 58.43
CA LEU A 339 -5.81 3.29 57.07
C LEU A 339 -6.87 2.61 56.21
N LEU A 340 -7.69 3.41 55.53
CA LEU A 340 -8.77 2.96 54.66
C LEU A 340 -8.27 2.76 53.23
N ALA A 341 -8.99 1.95 52.47
CA ALA A 341 -8.74 1.76 51.04
C ALA A 341 -8.68 3.06 50.22
N SER A 342 -9.44 4.06 50.65
CA SER A 342 -9.50 5.41 50.07
C SER A 342 -8.21 6.21 50.25
N ASP A 343 -7.36 5.79 51.17
CA ASP A 343 -6.14 6.53 51.53
C ASP A 343 -4.97 6.20 50.59
N PHE A 344 -5.19 5.31 49.61
CA PHE A 344 -4.18 4.81 48.69
C PHE A 344 -4.59 4.97 47.21
N THR A 345 -3.63 5.36 46.38
CA THR A 345 -3.74 5.28 44.91
C THR A 345 -3.37 3.88 44.45
N TRP A 346 -4.33 3.15 43.90
CA TRP A 346 -4.12 1.79 43.37
C TRP A 346 -3.69 1.88 41.90
N VAL A 347 -2.50 1.38 41.57
CA VAL A 347 -1.93 1.45 40.22
C VAL A 347 -1.89 0.06 39.60
N LEU A 348 -2.45 -0.08 38.39
CA LEU A 348 -2.27 -1.25 37.52
C LEU A 348 -1.25 -0.87 36.43
N THR A 349 -0.12 -1.58 36.36
CA THR A 349 0.96 -1.25 35.42
C THR A 349 0.78 -1.95 34.06
N GLN A 350 1.04 -1.21 32.98
CA GLN A 350 1.34 -1.74 31.63
C GLN A 350 2.85 -1.53 31.38
N GLN A 351 3.56 -2.52 30.83
CA GLN A 351 5.00 -2.39 30.56
C GLN A 351 5.23 -1.78 29.16
N ALA A 352 6.04 -0.72 29.08
CA ALA A 352 6.64 -0.19 27.84
C ALA A 352 8.15 0.06 28.06
N ARG A 353 8.99 -0.13 27.03
CA ARG A 353 10.46 0.08 27.08
C ARG A 353 10.92 1.29 26.24
N PRO A 354 12.08 1.92 26.55
CA PRO A 354 12.65 3.04 25.80
C PRO A 354 13.63 2.62 24.68
N VAL A 355 13.72 3.48 23.65
CA VAL A 355 14.48 3.37 22.39
C VAL A 355 15.95 3.79 22.58
N GLN A 356 16.90 2.85 22.65
CA GLN A 356 18.34 3.11 22.49
C GLN A 356 19.23 1.86 22.25
N ALA A 357 18.79 0.88 21.43
CA ALA A 357 19.60 -0.31 21.13
C ALA A 357 19.43 -0.81 19.69
N MET A 358 20.20 -0.29 18.73
CA MET A 358 20.44 -0.98 17.45
C MET A 358 21.60 -2.00 17.53
N GLU A 359 22.35 -2.05 18.64
CA GLU A 359 23.45 -3.02 18.80
C GLU A 359 23.00 -4.41 19.34
N ASN A 360 21.73 -4.61 19.69
CA ASN A 360 21.20 -5.88 20.24
C ASN A 360 19.79 -6.24 19.72
N SER A 361 19.47 -5.94 18.47
CA SER A 361 18.12 -6.15 17.93
C SER A 361 17.88 -7.61 17.53
N TYR A 362 16.79 -8.20 18.03
CA TYR A 362 16.30 -9.49 17.56
C TYR A 362 15.64 -9.32 16.19
N ILE A 363 15.79 -10.30 15.31
CA ILE A 363 15.28 -10.21 13.94
C ILE A 363 14.37 -11.39 13.65
N ILE A 364 13.23 -11.11 13.02
CA ILE A 364 12.38 -12.12 12.39
C ILE A 364 12.24 -11.72 10.92
N ALA A 365 12.68 -12.59 10.01
CA ALA A 365 12.46 -12.40 8.59
C ALA A 365 11.36 -13.36 8.12
N ILE A 366 10.31 -12.80 7.52
CA ILE A 366 9.20 -13.51 6.88
C ILE A 366 9.42 -13.46 5.37
N ASP A 367 9.57 -14.63 4.79
CA ASP A 367 9.45 -14.80 3.35
C ASP A 367 7.99 -15.14 3.03
N PHE A 368 7.24 -14.13 2.61
CA PHE A 368 5.84 -14.27 2.25
C PHE A 368 5.71 -14.63 0.78
N GLY A 369 6.08 -15.84 0.37
CA GLY A 369 6.08 -16.25 -1.04
C GLY A 369 4.68 -16.49 -1.62
N THR A 370 4.58 -16.53 -2.96
CA THR A 370 3.28 -16.73 -3.64
C THR A 370 2.69 -18.12 -3.38
N ALA A 371 3.53 -19.16 -3.46
CA ALA A 371 3.10 -20.55 -3.27
C ALA A 371 3.43 -21.10 -1.88
N TYR A 372 4.55 -20.64 -1.28
CA TYR A 372 5.02 -21.09 0.02
C TYR A 372 5.58 -19.92 0.81
N SER A 373 5.25 -19.86 2.10
CA SER A 373 5.74 -18.86 3.05
C SER A 373 6.46 -19.53 4.21
N GLY A 374 7.42 -18.83 4.80
CA GLY A 374 8.14 -19.28 5.98
C GLY A 374 8.77 -18.11 6.71
N TYR A 375 9.31 -18.38 7.89
CA TYR A 375 10.08 -17.39 8.62
C TYR A 375 11.32 -18.00 9.25
N VAL A 376 12.28 -17.12 9.48
CA VAL A 376 13.54 -17.40 10.15
C VAL A 376 13.75 -16.31 11.19
N PHE A 377 14.39 -16.65 12.30
CA PHE A 377 14.62 -15.70 13.37
C PHE A 377 16.02 -15.81 13.95
N ASN A 378 16.52 -14.69 14.47
CA ASN A 378 17.73 -14.65 15.27
C ASN A 378 17.45 -13.95 16.60
N ILE A 379 17.66 -14.70 17.69
CA ILE A 379 17.49 -14.24 19.08
C ILE A 379 18.83 -14.15 19.83
N THR A 380 19.95 -14.20 19.11
CA THR A 380 21.28 -14.06 19.71
C THR A 380 21.85 -12.69 19.35
N PRO A 381 22.49 -11.98 20.30
CA PRO A 381 23.15 -10.71 20.04
C PRO A 381 24.08 -10.78 18.82
N SER A 382 24.14 -9.68 18.08
CA SER A 382 24.87 -9.52 16.80
C SER A 382 26.34 -9.95 16.85
N TYR A 383 26.99 -9.85 18.01
CA TYR A 383 28.41 -10.17 18.19
C TYR A 383 28.75 -11.67 18.34
N LEU A 384 27.77 -12.56 18.39
CA LEU A 384 28.00 -14.02 18.55
C LEU A 384 27.85 -14.82 17.24
N GLU A 385 27.57 -14.17 16.10
CA GLU A 385 27.30 -14.77 14.77
C GLU A 385 26.73 -16.22 14.77
N PRO A 386 25.57 -16.51 15.40
CA PRO A 386 24.94 -17.80 15.19
C PRO A 386 24.11 -17.80 13.91
N ASP A 387 24.09 -18.97 13.26
CA ASP A 387 23.26 -19.27 12.11
C ASP A 387 21.78 -18.97 12.40
N PRO A 388 21.06 -18.22 11.54
CA PRO A 388 19.64 -17.94 11.73
C PRO A 388 18.80 -19.22 11.91
N LYS A 389 17.88 -19.21 12.88
CA LYS A 389 17.04 -20.37 13.19
C LYS A 389 15.81 -20.41 12.28
N ILE A 390 15.74 -21.42 11.42
CA ILE A 390 14.61 -21.62 10.50
C ILE A 390 13.52 -22.43 11.19
N LYS A 391 12.26 -22.00 11.03
CA LYS A 391 11.09 -22.79 11.40
C LYS A 391 10.85 -23.89 10.37
N MET A 392 10.85 -25.14 10.84
CA MET A 392 10.42 -26.29 10.04
C MET A 392 8.91 -26.55 10.23
N TRP A 393 8.24 -26.95 9.14
CA TRP A 393 6.80 -27.13 9.02
C TRP A 393 6.42 -28.54 8.58
N GLY A 394 5.19 -28.97 8.94
CA GLY A 394 4.57 -30.19 8.40
C GLY A 394 4.89 -31.49 9.14
N LYS A 395 5.52 -31.44 10.32
CA LYS A 395 5.86 -32.64 11.11
C LYS A 395 4.63 -33.49 11.44
N GLU A 396 3.50 -32.84 11.69
CA GLU A 396 2.20 -33.44 11.95
C GLU A 396 1.66 -34.30 10.78
N ILE A 397 2.16 -34.07 9.57
CA ILE A 397 1.84 -34.84 8.36
C ILE A 397 3.05 -35.58 7.78
N GLY A 398 4.10 -35.79 8.60
CA GLY A 398 5.29 -36.55 8.21
C GLY A 398 6.24 -35.80 7.27
N LEU A 399 6.16 -34.47 7.23
CA LEU A 399 7.04 -33.61 6.44
C LEU A 399 7.99 -32.83 7.35
N ASP A 400 9.06 -32.31 6.77
CA ASP A 400 10.00 -31.41 7.47
C ASP A 400 10.51 -30.37 6.46
N THR A 401 9.68 -29.37 6.16
CA THR A 401 9.97 -28.37 5.13
C THR A 401 10.26 -26.99 5.73
N PRO A 402 11.18 -26.20 5.14
CA PRO A 402 11.52 -24.86 5.66
C PRO A 402 10.41 -23.82 5.46
N LYS A 403 9.40 -24.14 4.63
CA LYS A 403 8.23 -23.30 4.36
C LYS A 403 6.95 -24.13 4.38
N THR A 404 5.81 -23.47 4.53
CA THR A 404 4.46 -24.05 4.44
C THR A 404 3.69 -23.41 3.27
N PRO A 405 2.71 -24.07 2.64
CA PRO A 405 1.95 -23.49 1.53
C PRO A 405 1.32 -22.14 1.89
N THR A 406 1.34 -21.17 0.98
CA THR A 406 0.68 -19.87 1.16
C THR A 406 -0.81 -20.02 0.85
N CYS A 407 -1.52 -20.68 1.76
CA CYS A 407 -2.96 -20.85 1.69
C CYS A 407 -3.61 -20.60 3.06
N ILE A 408 -4.85 -20.15 3.02
CA ILE A 408 -5.59 -19.71 4.20
C ILE A 408 -7.05 -20.11 4.06
N LEU A 409 -7.63 -20.56 5.17
CA LEU A 409 -8.99 -21.05 5.24
C LEU A 409 -9.81 -20.16 6.19
N PHE A 410 -10.98 -19.74 5.73
CA PHE A 410 -11.99 -19.06 6.54
C PHE A 410 -13.30 -19.84 6.56
N ASP A 411 -14.05 -19.68 7.64
CA ASP A 411 -15.41 -20.20 7.75
C ASP A 411 -16.42 -19.36 6.94
N GLU A 412 -17.69 -19.78 6.96
CA GLU A 412 -18.79 -19.08 6.28
C GLU A 412 -18.99 -17.63 6.74
N SER A 413 -18.59 -17.33 7.98
CA SER A 413 -18.67 -16.00 8.60
C SER A 413 -17.39 -15.18 8.36
N GLU A 414 -16.55 -15.61 7.42
CA GLU A 414 -15.25 -15.02 7.10
C GLU A 414 -14.31 -14.91 8.31
N LYS A 415 -14.38 -15.84 9.26
CA LYS A 415 -13.43 -15.91 10.38
C LYS A 415 -12.29 -16.84 10.03
N PHE A 416 -11.08 -16.45 10.44
CA PHE A 416 -9.88 -17.25 10.28
C PHE A 416 -10.05 -18.64 10.91
N VAL A 417 -9.73 -19.69 10.16
CA VAL A 417 -9.75 -21.08 10.62
C VAL A 417 -8.34 -21.64 10.71
N ALA A 418 -7.57 -21.56 9.63
CA ALA A 418 -6.22 -22.13 9.55
C ALA A 418 -5.40 -21.49 8.43
N PHE A 419 -4.08 -21.66 8.51
CA PHE A 419 -3.10 -21.28 7.48
C PHE A 419 -2.17 -22.47 7.17
N GLY A 420 -1.55 -22.48 5.99
CA GLY A 420 -0.52 -23.45 5.64
C GLY A 420 -1.02 -24.89 5.53
N TYR A 421 -0.17 -25.84 5.93
CA TYR A 421 -0.51 -27.26 5.91
C TYR A 421 -1.80 -27.58 6.66
N GLN A 422 -2.07 -26.90 7.78
CA GLN A 422 -3.30 -27.09 8.54
C GLN A 422 -4.53 -26.63 7.73
N ALA A 423 -4.44 -25.54 6.97
CA ALA A 423 -5.53 -25.10 6.08
C ALA A 423 -5.79 -26.12 4.99
N THR A 424 -4.73 -26.62 4.34
CA THR A 424 -4.83 -27.66 3.31
C THR A 424 -5.47 -28.94 3.87
N GLU A 425 -4.96 -29.46 4.99
CA GLU A 425 -5.49 -30.68 5.61
C GLU A 425 -6.94 -30.54 6.06
N THR A 426 -7.28 -29.39 6.66
CA THR A 426 -8.63 -29.11 7.13
C THR A 426 -9.60 -29.03 5.95
N TYR A 427 -9.21 -28.33 4.89
CA TYR A 427 -10.01 -28.23 3.66
C TYR A 427 -10.14 -29.59 2.95
N ASN A 428 -9.07 -30.39 2.92
CA ASN A 428 -9.06 -31.71 2.30
C ASN A 428 -9.98 -32.73 3.00
N ARG A 429 -10.19 -32.57 4.31
CA ARG A 429 -11.10 -33.41 5.10
C ARG A 429 -12.57 -32.99 4.99
N MET A 430 -12.84 -31.80 4.45
CA MET A 430 -14.22 -31.35 4.21
C MET A 430 -14.83 -32.09 3.02
N GLY A 431 -16.03 -32.62 3.19
CA GLY A 431 -16.82 -33.16 2.08
C GLY A 431 -17.25 -32.08 1.09
N GLY A 432 -17.71 -32.47 -0.10
CA GLY A 432 -18.02 -31.55 -1.20
C GLY A 432 -19.00 -30.41 -0.86
N GLU A 433 -20.01 -30.65 -0.01
CA GLU A 433 -20.93 -29.58 0.41
C GLU A 433 -20.33 -28.62 1.44
N ASP A 434 -19.57 -29.11 2.41
CA ASP A 434 -18.96 -28.26 3.44
C ASP A 434 -17.77 -27.46 2.90
N GLY A 435 -17.00 -28.04 1.98
CA GLY A 435 -15.91 -27.36 1.28
C GLY A 435 -16.40 -26.19 0.41
N LYS A 436 -17.64 -26.25 -0.10
CA LYS A 436 -18.27 -25.14 -0.85
C LYS A 436 -18.67 -23.96 0.04
N LYS A 437 -18.87 -24.18 1.33
CA LYS A 437 -19.29 -23.15 2.26
C LYS A 437 -18.12 -22.26 2.72
N HIS A 438 -16.96 -22.86 2.94
CA HIS A 438 -15.74 -22.21 3.42
C HIS A 438 -15.00 -21.43 2.33
N TYR A 439 -14.20 -20.42 2.72
CA TYR A 439 -13.36 -19.66 1.81
C TYR A 439 -11.93 -20.15 1.92
N PHE A 440 -11.48 -20.92 0.92
CA PHE A 440 -10.10 -21.36 0.80
C PHE A 440 -9.38 -20.52 -0.24
N PHE A 441 -8.35 -19.77 0.17
CA PHE A 441 -7.52 -18.97 -0.72
C PHE A 441 -6.14 -19.60 -0.86
N GLN A 442 -5.63 -19.59 -2.08
CA GLN A 442 -4.26 -19.98 -2.42
C GLN A 442 -3.74 -19.07 -3.53
N ASN A 443 -2.41 -18.94 -3.63
CA ASN A 443 -1.76 -18.12 -4.65
C ASN A 443 -2.23 -16.65 -4.67
N PHE A 444 -2.86 -16.18 -3.60
CA PHE A 444 -3.55 -14.89 -3.55
C PHE A 444 -2.57 -13.71 -3.58
N LYS A 445 -1.27 -13.93 -3.33
CA LYS A 445 -0.20 -12.94 -3.58
C LYS A 445 -0.18 -12.43 -5.03
N MET A 446 -0.63 -13.25 -6.00
CA MET A 446 -0.73 -12.83 -7.40
C MET A 446 -1.76 -11.73 -7.64
N ALA A 447 -2.70 -11.50 -6.72
CA ALA A 447 -3.63 -10.38 -6.83
C ALA A 447 -2.92 -9.01 -6.78
N LEU A 448 -1.71 -8.97 -6.21
CA LEU A 448 -0.90 -7.75 -6.10
C LEU A 448 -0.07 -7.42 -7.36
N TYR A 449 -0.10 -8.29 -8.38
CA TYR A 449 0.49 -8.00 -9.70
C TYR A 449 -0.37 -7.08 -10.58
N SER A 450 -1.59 -6.76 -10.15
CA SER A 450 -2.49 -5.87 -10.89
C SER A 450 -1.97 -4.42 -10.93
N GLU A 451 -2.09 -3.76 -12.09
CA GLU A 451 -1.71 -2.35 -12.27
C GLU A 451 -2.62 -1.37 -11.50
N GLU A 452 -3.76 -1.83 -10.96
CA GLU A 452 -4.74 -0.99 -10.25
C GLU A 452 -5.08 -1.53 -8.86
N LEU A 453 -4.13 -1.46 -7.92
CA LEU A 453 -4.37 -1.85 -6.53
C LEU A 453 -5.25 -0.82 -5.81
N ARG A 454 -6.27 -1.34 -5.12
CA ARG A 454 -7.19 -0.59 -4.26
C ARG A 454 -7.30 -1.26 -2.90
N ARG A 455 -7.50 -0.45 -1.85
CA ARG A 455 -7.67 -0.96 -0.47
C ARG A 455 -8.94 -1.80 -0.29
N ASP A 456 -9.97 -1.55 -1.11
CA ASP A 456 -11.23 -2.27 -1.10
C ASP A 456 -11.27 -3.47 -2.09
N MET A 457 -10.14 -3.77 -2.75
CA MET A 457 -10.04 -4.86 -3.72
C MET A 457 -10.50 -6.19 -3.09
N LYS A 458 -11.30 -6.95 -3.83
CA LYS A 458 -11.69 -8.30 -3.45
C LYS A 458 -10.97 -9.34 -4.30
N ILE A 459 -10.71 -10.49 -3.69
CA ILE A 459 -10.12 -11.67 -4.35
C ILE A 459 -11.04 -12.87 -4.19
N LYS A 460 -10.92 -13.82 -5.13
CA LYS A 460 -11.77 -15.02 -5.19
C LYS A 460 -11.15 -16.20 -4.46
N ALA A 461 -11.95 -16.87 -3.64
CA ALA A 461 -11.64 -18.16 -3.04
C ALA A 461 -11.86 -19.30 -4.05
N ALA A 462 -11.42 -20.51 -3.71
CA ALA A 462 -11.54 -21.70 -4.56
C ALA A 462 -12.99 -22.06 -4.94
N ASN A 463 -13.97 -21.66 -4.13
CA ASN A 463 -15.40 -21.83 -4.41
C ASN A 463 -16.01 -20.68 -5.24
N GLY A 464 -15.20 -19.71 -5.70
CA GLY A 464 -15.64 -18.55 -6.47
C GLY A 464 -16.20 -17.38 -5.64
N LYS A 465 -16.37 -17.53 -4.32
CA LYS A 465 -16.81 -16.42 -3.46
C LYS A 465 -15.69 -15.39 -3.27
N GLU A 466 -16.05 -14.15 -2.96
CA GLU A 466 -15.12 -13.02 -2.87
C GLU A 466 -14.95 -12.50 -1.43
N MET A 467 -13.74 -12.10 -1.06
CA MET A 467 -13.41 -11.44 0.21
C MET A 467 -12.40 -10.32 -0.02
N THR A 468 -12.39 -9.30 0.85
CA THR A 468 -11.41 -8.21 0.78
C THR A 468 -9.99 -8.77 0.85
N ALA A 469 -9.15 -8.39 -0.12
CA ALA A 469 -7.77 -8.82 -0.20
C ALA A 469 -7.01 -8.45 1.08
N LEU A 470 -7.12 -7.20 1.54
CA LEU A 470 -6.39 -6.73 2.72
C LEU A 470 -6.61 -7.65 3.92
N LYS A 471 -7.87 -8.03 4.20
CA LYS A 471 -8.22 -9.00 5.25
C LYS A 471 -7.51 -10.36 5.09
N VAL A 472 -7.47 -10.91 3.89
CA VAL A 472 -6.82 -12.20 3.62
C VAL A 472 -5.31 -12.13 3.86
N PHE A 473 -4.65 -11.06 3.43
CA PHE A 473 -3.21 -10.86 3.67
C PHE A 473 -2.91 -10.56 5.14
N THR A 474 -3.71 -9.71 5.78
CA THR A 474 -3.61 -9.36 7.20
C THR A 474 -3.68 -10.61 8.09
N GLU A 475 -4.69 -11.47 7.89
CA GLU A 475 -4.84 -12.69 8.70
C GLU A 475 -3.72 -13.73 8.42
N ALA A 476 -3.22 -13.80 7.18
CA ALA A 476 -2.08 -14.65 6.85
C ALA A 476 -0.77 -14.18 7.53
N LEU A 477 -0.49 -12.88 7.47
CA LEU A 477 0.68 -12.29 8.14
C LEU A 477 0.57 -12.37 9.65
N LYS A 478 -0.64 -12.15 10.20
CA LYS A 478 -0.92 -12.30 11.63
C LYS A 478 -0.66 -13.71 12.11
N PHE A 479 -1.08 -14.73 11.36
CA PHE A 479 -0.76 -16.12 11.68
C PHE A 479 0.75 -16.36 11.73
N LEU A 480 1.50 -15.92 10.71
CA LEU A 480 2.96 -16.10 10.67
C LEU A 480 3.66 -15.38 11.83
N LYS A 481 3.21 -14.17 12.18
CA LYS A 481 3.68 -13.42 13.34
C LYS A 481 3.42 -14.17 14.65
N ASP A 482 2.19 -14.59 14.87
CA ASP A 482 1.78 -15.26 16.11
C ASP A 482 2.48 -16.62 16.26
N ASP A 483 2.65 -17.37 15.17
CA ASP A 483 3.41 -18.63 15.17
C ASP A 483 4.90 -18.41 15.43
N ALA A 484 5.50 -17.35 14.86
CA ALA A 484 6.89 -16.98 15.12
C ALA A 484 7.12 -16.65 16.59
N LEU A 485 6.30 -15.78 17.18
CA LEU A 485 6.39 -15.41 18.60
C LEU A 485 6.19 -16.63 19.51
N LYS A 486 5.24 -17.51 19.18
CA LYS A 486 4.99 -18.76 19.90
C LYS A 486 6.19 -19.71 19.82
N THR A 487 6.75 -19.90 18.63
CA THR A 487 7.92 -20.75 18.38
C THR A 487 9.15 -20.22 19.13
N ILE A 488 9.37 -18.90 19.10
CA ILE A 488 10.48 -18.28 19.83
C ILE A 488 10.29 -18.43 21.34
N SER A 489 9.10 -18.14 21.86
CA SER A 489 8.79 -18.25 23.30
C SER A 489 9.01 -19.67 23.83
N ALA A 490 8.68 -20.70 23.04
CA ALA A 490 8.94 -22.09 23.38
C ALA A 490 10.44 -22.44 23.47
N ASN A 491 11.30 -21.68 22.79
CA ASN A 491 12.74 -21.93 22.68
C ASN A 491 13.62 -20.95 23.48
N ALA A 492 13.06 -19.87 24.05
CA ALA A 492 13.81 -18.76 24.64
C ALA A 492 14.06 -18.87 26.16
N ALA A 493 14.12 -20.09 26.72
CA ALA A 493 14.44 -20.36 28.13
C ALA A 493 13.67 -19.51 29.17
N GLY A 494 12.40 -19.16 28.88
CA GLY A 494 11.54 -18.38 29.77
C GLY A 494 11.56 -16.86 29.54
N MET A 495 12.25 -16.35 28.52
CA MET A 495 12.12 -14.95 28.08
C MET A 495 10.77 -14.72 27.41
N VAL A 496 10.06 -13.67 27.81
CA VAL A 496 8.84 -13.20 27.15
C VAL A 496 9.25 -12.11 26.16
N LEU A 497 9.13 -12.39 24.86
CA LEU A 497 9.42 -11.45 23.78
C LEU A 497 8.12 -11.06 23.08
N LEU A 498 7.92 -9.77 22.90
CA LEU A 498 6.78 -9.15 22.22
C LEU A 498 7.13 -8.86 20.78
N ALA A 499 6.11 -8.61 19.93
CA ALA A 499 6.34 -8.21 18.53
C ALA A 499 7.24 -6.98 18.40
N SER A 500 7.10 -6.01 19.31
CA SER A 500 7.89 -4.78 19.36
C SER A 500 9.36 -4.97 19.78
N ASP A 501 9.75 -6.15 20.27
CA ASP A 501 11.15 -6.48 20.58
C ASP A 501 11.96 -6.87 19.32
N PHE A 502 11.32 -7.01 18.16
CA PHE A 502 11.94 -7.48 16.93
C PHE A 502 11.96 -6.43 15.82
N ILE A 503 13.05 -6.43 15.04
CA ILE A 503 13.05 -5.94 13.67
C ILE A 503 12.43 -7.03 12.80
N TRP A 504 11.35 -6.69 12.12
CA TRP A 504 10.65 -7.54 11.18
C TRP A 504 11.13 -7.26 9.77
N VAL A 505 11.60 -8.29 9.09
CA VAL A 505 11.95 -8.20 7.67
C VAL A 505 10.86 -8.91 6.87
N LEU A 506 10.22 -8.22 5.93
CA LEU A 506 9.22 -8.81 5.05
C LEU A 506 9.73 -8.79 3.62
N THR A 507 9.86 -9.97 3.00
CA THR A 507 10.37 -10.07 1.63
C THR A 507 9.28 -9.83 0.59
N VAL A 508 9.64 -9.15 -0.49
CA VAL A 508 8.75 -8.86 -1.63
C VAL A 508 9.49 -9.01 -2.97
N PRO A 509 8.78 -9.31 -4.07
CA PRO A 509 9.37 -9.39 -5.41
C PRO A 509 10.01 -8.07 -5.82
N ALA A 510 11.12 -8.14 -6.56
CA ALA A 510 11.82 -6.94 -7.01
C ALA A 510 11.06 -6.21 -8.12
N ILE A 511 10.31 -6.94 -8.95
CA ILE A 511 9.53 -6.36 -10.05
C ILE A 511 8.25 -5.66 -9.61
N TRP A 512 7.87 -5.77 -8.33
CA TRP A 512 6.71 -5.07 -7.80
C TRP A 512 6.90 -3.55 -7.80
N ASP A 513 5.82 -2.87 -8.18
CA ASP A 513 5.74 -1.43 -8.06
C ASP A 513 5.58 -1.00 -6.60
N GLN A 514 5.54 0.31 -6.37
CA GLN A 514 5.44 0.86 -5.02
C GLN A 514 4.06 0.61 -4.38
N SER A 515 2.99 0.48 -5.17
CA SER A 515 1.65 0.25 -4.64
C SER A 515 1.51 -1.15 -4.04
N ALA A 516 2.09 -2.18 -4.65
CA ALA A 516 2.10 -3.54 -4.12
C ALA A 516 2.93 -3.66 -2.85
N LYS A 517 4.09 -2.97 -2.78
CA LYS A 517 4.95 -2.92 -1.59
C LYS A 517 4.23 -2.25 -0.42
N GLN A 518 3.57 -1.13 -0.69
CA GLN A 518 2.77 -0.43 0.30
C GLN A 518 1.58 -1.28 0.80
N PHE A 519 0.89 -2.00 -0.09
CA PHE A 519 -0.21 -2.88 0.30
C PHE A 519 0.26 -3.94 1.32
N MET A 520 1.42 -4.55 1.08
CA MET A 520 2.01 -5.51 2.03
C MET A 520 2.36 -4.86 3.36
N ARG A 521 2.87 -3.63 3.36
CA ARG A 521 3.15 -2.89 4.60
C ARG A 521 1.86 -2.61 5.38
N GLU A 522 0.80 -2.15 4.72
CA GLU A 522 -0.50 -1.92 5.36
C GLU A 522 -1.06 -3.21 5.96
N ALA A 523 -1.00 -4.33 5.23
CA ALA A 523 -1.41 -5.64 5.74
C ALA A 523 -0.57 -6.09 6.96
N ALA A 524 0.74 -5.84 6.95
CA ALA A 524 1.63 -6.15 8.08
C ALA A 524 1.32 -5.29 9.32
N MET A 525 1.01 -4.01 9.12
CA MET A 525 0.59 -3.11 10.20
C MET A 525 -0.75 -3.53 10.79
N GLU A 526 -1.75 -3.84 9.96
CA GLU A 526 -3.06 -4.33 10.43
C GLU A 526 -2.95 -5.70 11.12
N ALA A 527 -1.98 -6.52 10.71
CA ALA A 527 -1.65 -7.78 11.38
C ALA A 527 -1.00 -7.57 12.76
N GLY A 528 -0.63 -6.34 13.12
CA GLY A 528 0.08 -5.99 14.34
C GLY A 528 1.49 -6.57 14.38
N ILE A 529 2.17 -6.64 13.23
CA ILE A 529 3.61 -6.96 13.15
C ILE A 529 4.42 -5.82 13.76
N VAL A 530 4.02 -4.58 13.46
CA VAL A 530 4.51 -3.35 14.10
C VAL A 530 3.32 -2.49 14.53
N GLU A 531 3.51 -1.68 15.56
CA GLU A 531 2.51 -0.75 16.09
C GLU A 531 2.74 0.68 15.57
N GLU A 532 1.73 1.53 15.66
CA GLU A 532 1.82 2.94 15.29
C GLU A 532 2.94 3.63 16.10
N GLY A 533 3.86 4.31 15.41
CA GLY A 533 5.06 4.90 16.00
C GLY A 533 6.27 3.97 16.16
N SER A 534 6.19 2.75 15.61
CA SER A 534 7.32 1.81 15.51
C SER A 534 7.51 1.26 14.10
N GLU A 535 7.04 1.99 13.07
CA GLU A 535 7.01 1.48 11.70
C GLU A 535 8.40 1.23 11.11
N GLU A 536 9.43 1.87 11.66
CA GLU A 536 10.84 1.66 11.33
C GLU A 536 11.33 0.25 11.66
N ASN A 537 10.66 -0.46 12.58
CA ASN A 537 10.98 -1.85 12.90
C ASN A 537 10.49 -2.83 11.82
N LEU A 538 9.72 -2.38 10.83
CA LEU A 538 9.35 -3.20 9.67
C LEU A 538 10.17 -2.78 8.45
N VAL A 539 11.09 -3.66 8.04
CA VAL A 539 12.01 -3.50 6.91
C VAL A 539 11.50 -4.35 5.73
N MET A 540 11.30 -3.72 4.57
CA MET A 540 10.98 -4.45 3.34
C MET A 540 12.28 -4.85 2.63
N ALA A 541 12.44 -6.14 2.30
CA ALA A 541 13.60 -6.65 1.58
C ALA A 541 13.20 -7.19 0.20
N LEU A 542 13.99 -6.95 -0.85
CA LEU A 542 13.73 -7.55 -2.16
C LEU A 542 14.23 -9.00 -2.17
N GLU A 543 13.38 -9.92 -2.62
CA GLU A 543 13.66 -11.37 -2.67
C GLU A 543 15.01 -11.70 -3.34
N PRO A 544 15.34 -11.22 -4.56
CA PRO A 544 16.61 -11.54 -5.22
C PRO A 544 17.83 -10.87 -4.56
N GLU A 545 17.66 -9.74 -3.85
CA GLU A 545 18.75 -9.11 -3.10
C GLU A 545 19.07 -9.91 -1.84
N ALA A 546 18.05 -10.30 -1.08
CA ALA A 546 18.20 -11.20 0.06
C ALA A 546 18.89 -12.50 -0.37
N ALA A 547 18.41 -13.14 -1.43
CA ALA A 547 19.05 -14.34 -1.97
C ALA A 547 20.53 -14.12 -2.33
N SER A 548 20.85 -12.99 -2.96
CA SER A 548 22.23 -12.60 -3.30
C SER A 548 23.13 -12.46 -2.07
N ILE A 549 22.65 -11.81 -1.01
CA ILE A 549 23.39 -11.60 0.25
C ILE A 549 23.75 -12.93 0.92
N TRP A 550 22.87 -13.92 0.87
CA TRP A 550 23.16 -15.25 1.39
C TRP A 550 24.13 -16.01 0.48
N CYS A 551 23.81 -16.09 -0.81
CA CYS A 551 24.55 -16.96 -1.74
C CYS A 551 26.00 -16.51 -1.93
N LYS A 552 26.29 -15.21 -1.85
CA LYS A 552 27.67 -14.72 -1.98
C LYS A 552 28.61 -15.20 -0.86
N LYS A 553 28.05 -15.51 0.32
CA LYS A 553 28.77 -16.02 1.50
C LYS A 553 29.00 -17.54 1.44
N LEU A 554 28.30 -18.24 0.55
CA LEU A 554 28.37 -19.69 0.49
C LEU A 554 29.74 -20.15 -0.04
N PRO A 555 30.31 -21.22 0.54
CA PRO A 555 31.49 -21.87 -0.02
C PRO A 555 31.16 -22.63 -1.30
N SER A 556 32.18 -23.11 -2.01
CA SER A 556 32.03 -23.78 -3.32
C SER A 556 31.15 -25.04 -3.28
N ASP A 557 31.17 -25.75 -2.15
CA ASP A 557 30.38 -26.96 -1.89
C ASP A 557 28.95 -26.65 -1.41
N GLY A 558 28.61 -25.37 -1.24
CA GLY A 558 27.24 -24.91 -1.01
C GLY A 558 26.34 -24.95 -2.25
N PHE A 559 26.87 -25.29 -3.43
CA PHE A 559 26.17 -25.28 -4.73
C PHE A 559 26.09 -26.68 -5.37
N ILE A 560 25.01 -26.93 -6.12
CA ILE A 560 24.67 -28.23 -6.73
C ILE A 560 25.42 -28.48 -8.05
N SER A 561 25.62 -27.45 -8.87
CA SER A 561 26.01 -27.54 -10.28
C SER A 561 27.52 -27.48 -10.51
N GLU A 562 28.09 -26.28 -10.38
CA GLU A 562 29.48 -25.97 -10.67
C GLU A 562 30.16 -25.40 -9.43
N LYS A 563 31.35 -25.92 -9.10
CA LYS A 563 32.18 -25.32 -8.07
C LYS A 563 32.75 -24.01 -8.58
N HIS A 564 32.46 -22.88 -7.92
CA HIS A 564 33.24 -21.65 -8.14
C HIS A 564 34.70 -21.88 -7.67
N ASN A 565 35.64 -20.98 -8.02
CA ASN A 565 37.10 -21.14 -7.82
C ASN A 565 37.62 -21.16 -6.35
N GLY A 566 36.96 -21.86 -5.43
CA GLY A 566 37.33 -21.99 -4.02
C GLY A 566 36.97 -20.79 -3.13
N THR A 567 37.17 -19.55 -3.60
CA THR A 567 36.82 -18.32 -2.86
C THR A 567 35.33 -17.94 -3.02
N PRO A 568 34.61 -17.66 -1.91
CA PRO A 568 33.26 -17.10 -1.92
C PRO A 568 33.13 -15.84 -2.78
N LEU A 569 31.92 -15.58 -3.31
CA LEU A 569 31.69 -14.45 -4.22
C LEU A 569 31.85 -13.09 -3.54
N ASP A 570 31.56 -12.97 -2.24
CA ASP A 570 31.68 -11.72 -1.49
C ASP A 570 33.13 -11.20 -1.36
N GLN A 571 34.12 -12.07 -1.54
CA GLN A 571 35.55 -11.73 -1.56
C GLN A 571 36.04 -11.34 -2.96
N ARG A 572 35.18 -11.41 -3.99
CA ARG A 572 35.54 -11.21 -5.39
C ARG A 572 35.00 -9.87 -5.91
N GLN A 573 35.66 -8.80 -5.49
CA GLN A 573 35.34 -7.45 -5.94
C GLN A 573 35.34 -7.36 -7.49
N GLY A 574 34.32 -6.70 -8.03
CA GLY A 574 34.11 -6.51 -9.45
C GLY A 574 33.42 -7.68 -10.16
N SER A 575 33.18 -8.80 -9.47
CA SER A 575 32.42 -9.91 -10.06
C SER A 575 30.98 -9.49 -10.31
N GLN A 576 30.52 -9.72 -11.54
CA GLN A 576 29.15 -9.42 -11.97
C GLN A 576 28.38 -10.72 -12.21
N TYR A 577 27.16 -10.80 -11.70
CA TYR A 577 26.32 -11.99 -11.86
C TYR A 577 24.84 -11.64 -11.91
N ILE A 578 24.07 -12.56 -12.48
CA ILE A 578 22.62 -12.47 -12.56
C ILE A 578 22.04 -13.33 -11.43
N VAL A 579 21.05 -12.80 -10.70
CA VAL A 579 20.22 -13.60 -9.78
C VAL A 579 18.88 -13.84 -10.47
N VAL A 580 18.48 -15.11 -10.55
CA VAL A 580 17.19 -15.54 -11.11
C VAL A 580 16.43 -16.22 -9.99
N ASP A 581 15.50 -15.50 -9.38
CA ASP A 581 14.57 -16.05 -8.41
C ASP A 581 13.41 -16.73 -9.14
N CYS A 582 13.51 -18.05 -9.20
CA CYS A 582 12.51 -18.95 -9.77
C CYS A 582 11.45 -19.24 -8.69
N GLY A 583 10.58 -18.26 -8.46
CA GLY A 583 9.51 -18.33 -7.47
C GLY A 583 8.32 -19.21 -7.86
N GLY A 584 7.35 -19.29 -6.94
CA GLY A 584 6.12 -20.04 -7.17
C GLY A 584 5.18 -19.38 -8.17
N GLY A 585 5.10 -18.04 -8.18
CA GLY A 585 4.26 -17.30 -9.13
C GLY A 585 5.05 -16.42 -10.09
N THR A 586 6.31 -16.11 -9.79
CA THR A 586 7.06 -15.05 -10.45
C THR A 586 8.46 -15.54 -10.75
N ILE A 587 9.05 -14.97 -11.81
CA ILE A 587 10.48 -15.07 -12.09
C ILE A 587 11.03 -13.66 -11.95
N ASP A 588 11.84 -13.42 -10.93
CA ASP A 588 12.47 -12.13 -10.66
C ASP A 588 13.97 -12.19 -11.02
N ILE A 589 14.46 -11.23 -11.81
CA ILE A 589 15.82 -11.19 -12.31
C ILE A 589 16.47 -9.85 -12.00
N THR A 590 17.59 -9.90 -11.27
CA THR A 590 18.45 -8.75 -10.99
C THR A 590 19.90 -9.04 -11.40
N VAL A 591 20.66 -7.97 -11.63
CA VAL A 591 22.08 -8.07 -12.00
C VAL A 591 22.88 -7.32 -10.95
N HIS A 592 23.81 -8.02 -10.30
CA HIS A 592 24.62 -7.46 -9.23
C HIS A 592 26.11 -7.41 -9.60
N GLU A 593 26.80 -6.40 -9.07
CA GLU A 593 28.25 -6.34 -8.97
C GLU A 593 28.65 -6.35 -7.48
N VAL A 594 29.67 -7.13 -7.15
CA VAL A 594 30.26 -7.14 -5.81
C VAL A 594 31.23 -5.96 -5.69
N LEU A 595 30.95 -5.04 -4.77
CA LEU A 595 31.83 -3.92 -4.44
C LEU A 595 32.87 -4.31 -3.38
N HIS A 596 33.76 -3.37 -3.05
CA HIS A 596 34.68 -3.52 -1.94
C HIS A 596 33.93 -3.81 -0.63
N GLY A 597 34.46 -4.73 0.19
CA GLY A 597 33.80 -5.17 1.42
C GLY A 597 32.61 -6.11 1.19
N GLY A 598 32.32 -6.51 -0.05
CA GLY A 598 31.28 -7.48 -0.40
C GLY A 598 29.89 -6.87 -0.60
N ALA A 599 29.71 -5.56 -0.50
CA ALA A 599 28.42 -4.90 -0.73
C ALA A 599 27.95 -5.05 -2.19
N LEU A 600 26.65 -4.96 -2.44
CA LEU A 600 26.04 -5.22 -3.74
C LEU A 600 25.65 -3.93 -4.46
N LYS A 601 26.02 -3.81 -5.73
CA LYS A 601 25.52 -2.76 -6.64
C LYS A 601 24.61 -3.39 -7.70
N GLU A 602 23.39 -2.88 -7.83
CA GLU A 602 22.52 -3.25 -8.95
C GLU A 602 22.99 -2.60 -10.25
N LEU A 603 23.22 -3.40 -11.29
CA LEU A 603 23.68 -2.92 -12.61
C LEU A 603 22.54 -2.68 -13.59
N HIS A 604 21.40 -3.34 -13.37
CA HIS A 604 20.26 -3.35 -14.27
C HIS A 604 18.96 -3.36 -13.49
N LYS A 605 18.02 -2.47 -13.87
CA LYS A 605 16.66 -2.41 -13.30
C LYS A 605 16.08 -3.83 -13.21
N ALA A 606 15.55 -4.18 -12.04
CA ALA A 606 14.86 -5.45 -11.85
C ALA A 606 13.87 -5.75 -13.01
N SER A 607 13.89 -6.99 -13.46
CA SER A 607 13.08 -7.48 -14.59
C SER A 607 12.51 -8.85 -14.27
N GLY A 608 11.50 -9.31 -14.99
CA GLY A 608 10.84 -10.56 -14.63
C GLY A 608 9.52 -10.77 -15.36
N ASN A 609 8.78 -11.79 -14.93
CA ASN A 609 7.44 -12.12 -15.42
C ASN A 609 6.68 -12.96 -14.38
N ASP A 610 5.42 -13.27 -14.67
CA ASP A 610 4.51 -14.11 -13.88
C ASP A 610 4.57 -15.60 -14.27
N LEU A 611 5.67 -16.05 -14.88
CA LEU A 611 5.82 -17.42 -15.39
C LEU A 611 6.51 -18.36 -14.39
N GLY A 612 6.23 -18.20 -13.09
CA GLY A 612 6.77 -19.06 -12.04
C GLY A 612 6.20 -20.49 -12.04
N GLY A 613 6.40 -21.23 -10.94
CA GLY A 613 5.98 -22.64 -10.82
C GLY A 613 4.48 -22.91 -11.03
N GLN A 614 3.62 -21.91 -10.84
CA GLN A 614 2.18 -22.00 -11.08
C GLN A 614 1.82 -22.13 -12.57
N THR A 615 2.67 -21.65 -13.47
CA THR A 615 2.50 -21.87 -14.91
C THR A 615 2.60 -23.36 -15.24
N VAL A 616 3.53 -24.07 -14.60
CA VAL A 616 3.66 -25.53 -14.71
C VAL A 616 2.43 -26.22 -14.13
N ASP A 617 1.96 -25.77 -12.96
CA ASP A 617 0.76 -26.31 -12.33
C ASP A 617 -0.50 -26.12 -13.21
N ARG A 618 -0.62 -24.99 -13.90
CA ARG A 618 -1.69 -24.73 -14.88
C ARG A 618 -1.60 -25.67 -16.07
N LYS A 619 -0.40 -25.87 -16.65
CA LYS A 619 -0.20 -26.80 -17.78
C LYS A 619 -0.55 -28.24 -17.42
N PHE A 620 -0.23 -28.66 -16.20
CA PHE A 620 -0.65 -29.95 -15.68
C PHE A 620 -2.18 -30.08 -15.59
N LYS A 621 -2.88 -29.06 -15.06
CA LYS A 621 -4.35 -29.05 -15.04
C LYS A 621 -4.97 -29.07 -16.44
N GLU A 622 -4.44 -28.28 -17.37
CA GLU A 622 -4.85 -28.29 -18.79
C GLU A 622 -4.71 -29.69 -19.38
N PHE A 623 -3.62 -30.39 -19.04
CA PHE A 623 -3.39 -31.77 -19.50
C PHE A 623 -4.33 -32.79 -18.86
N LEU A 624 -4.67 -32.65 -17.57
CA LEU A 624 -5.70 -33.48 -16.94
C LEU A 624 -7.08 -33.26 -17.58
N ARG A 625 -7.41 -32.03 -17.96
CA ARG A 625 -8.63 -31.73 -18.72
C ARG A 625 -8.60 -32.30 -20.15
N GLU A 626 -7.43 -32.37 -20.77
CA GLU A 626 -7.23 -33.04 -22.07
C GLU A 626 -7.46 -34.55 -21.96
N ILE A 627 -6.86 -35.21 -20.95
CA ILE A 627 -7.06 -36.63 -20.66
C ILE A 627 -8.54 -36.89 -20.36
N PHE A 628 -9.10 -36.20 -19.36
CA PHE A 628 -10.47 -36.36 -18.90
C PHE A 628 -11.40 -35.39 -19.63
N CYS A 629 -11.50 -35.57 -20.95
CA CYS A 629 -12.35 -34.79 -21.85
C CYS A 629 -13.85 -34.98 -21.60
N ASP A 630 -14.70 -34.48 -22.50
CA ASP A 630 -16.17 -34.63 -22.43
C ASP A 630 -16.81 -34.05 -21.15
N GLY A 631 -16.14 -33.03 -20.56
CA GLY A 631 -16.57 -32.34 -19.34
C GLY A 631 -16.31 -33.11 -18.04
N VAL A 632 -15.60 -34.25 -18.09
CA VAL A 632 -15.31 -35.07 -16.89
C VAL A 632 -14.46 -34.31 -15.88
N TRP A 633 -13.38 -33.68 -16.34
CA TRP A 633 -12.52 -32.88 -15.46
C TRP A 633 -13.28 -31.71 -14.85
N ASP A 634 -14.10 -31.01 -15.63
CA ASP A 634 -14.83 -29.84 -15.17
C ASP A 634 -15.89 -30.21 -14.12
N GLU A 635 -16.62 -31.33 -14.33
CA GLU A 635 -17.54 -31.88 -13.34
C GLU A 635 -16.80 -32.30 -12.05
N TYR A 636 -15.62 -32.91 -12.18
CA TYR A 636 -14.80 -33.31 -11.05
C TYR A 636 -14.31 -32.10 -10.24
N GLU A 637 -13.79 -31.07 -10.93
CA GLU A 637 -13.28 -29.85 -10.30
C GLU A 637 -14.37 -29.08 -9.55
N GLU A 638 -15.60 -29.05 -10.09
CA GLU A 638 -16.75 -28.40 -9.46
C GLU A 638 -17.29 -29.18 -8.24
N LYS A 639 -17.34 -30.51 -8.32
CA LYS A 639 -17.93 -31.36 -7.27
C LYS A 639 -16.96 -31.70 -6.14
N TYR A 640 -15.68 -31.84 -6.44
CA TYR A 640 -14.66 -32.32 -5.52
C TYR A 640 -13.44 -31.38 -5.45
N PRO A 641 -13.62 -30.07 -5.17
CA PRO A 641 -12.52 -29.11 -5.16
C PRO A 641 -11.42 -29.45 -4.15
N SER A 642 -11.76 -30.10 -3.03
CA SER A 642 -10.79 -30.56 -2.02
C SER A 642 -9.88 -31.66 -2.54
N GLU A 643 -10.40 -32.65 -3.28
CA GLU A 643 -9.55 -33.69 -3.89
C GLU A 643 -8.65 -33.13 -4.99
N VAL A 644 -9.14 -32.16 -5.76
CA VAL A 644 -8.34 -31.45 -6.76
C VAL A 644 -7.15 -30.78 -6.08
N GLN A 645 -7.35 -30.12 -4.94
CA GLN A 645 -6.23 -29.51 -4.20
C GLN A 645 -5.22 -30.56 -3.72
N LYS A 646 -5.68 -31.72 -3.24
CA LYS A 646 -4.79 -32.82 -2.87
C LYS A 646 -3.96 -33.30 -4.06
N LEU A 647 -4.58 -33.47 -5.23
CA LEU A 647 -3.88 -33.86 -6.45
C LEU A 647 -2.83 -32.82 -6.88
N MET A 648 -3.16 -31.53 -6.80
CA MET A 648 -2.22 -30.45 -7.10
C MET A 648 -1.06 -30.39 -6.10
N TYR A 649 -1.34 -30.69 -4.84
CA TYR A 649 -0.32 -30.79 -3.81
C TYR A 649 0.67 -31.93 -4.10
N ASP A 650 0.18 -33.12 -4.44
CA ASP A 650 1.03 -34.26 -4.81
C ASP A 650 1.90 -33.94 -6.03
N PHE A 651 1.34 -33.25 -7.02
CA PHE A 651 2.07 -32.79 -8.22
C PHE A 651 3.25 -31.86 -7.89
N THR A 652 3.19 -31.10 -6.79
CA THR A 652 4.28 -30.19 -6.40
C THR A 652 5.59 -30.91 -6.09
N ARG A 653 5.52 -32.19 -5.67
CA ARG A 653 6.70 -33.04 -5.48
C ARG A 653 7.17 -33.64 -6.80
N LEU A 654 6.23 -34.04 -7.65
CA LEU A 654 6.51 -34.65 -8.95
C LEU A 654 7.17 -33.68 -9.93
N LYS A 655 6.91 -32.37 -9.83
CA LYS A 655 7.55 -31.36 -10.68
C LYS A 655 9.03 -31.09 -10.38
N GLN A 656 9.61 -31.72 -9.36
CA GLN A 656 11.02 -31.53 -8.99
C GLN A 656 11.98 -32.48 -9.74
N VAL A 657 11.48 -33.60 -10.25
CA VAL A 657 12.30 -34.66 -10.88
C VAL A 657 12.23 -34.60 -12.40
N ASP A 658 13.30 -35.02 -13.08
CA ASP A 658 13.35 -35.17 -14.55
C ASP A 658 13.14 -36.64 -14.97
N GLU A 659 11.99 -37.22 -14.62
CA GLU A 659 11.63 -38.62 -14.83
C GLU A 659 10.16 -38.80 -15.23
N ASP A 660 9.78 -40.03 -15.61
CA ASP A 660 8.37 -40.41 -15.70
C ASP A 660 7.73 -40.31 -14.31
N VAL A 661 6.53 -39.71 -14.24
CA VAL A 661 5.82 -39.54 -12.96
C VAL A 661 4.54 -40.35 -12.95
N GLN A 662 4.20 -40.90 -11.78
CA GLN A 662 2.98 -41.69 -11.58
C GLN A 662 2.29 -41.26 -10.29
N PHE A 663 0.97 -41.13 -10.34
CA PHE A 663 0.14 -40.87 -9.17
C PHE A 663 -1.17 -41.65 -9.24
N ILE A 664 -1.74 -41.92 -8.08
CA ILE A 664 -2.99 -42.67 -7.94
C ILE A 664 -4.14 -41.81 -8.46
N CYS A 665 -5.00 -42.38 -9.29
CA CYS A 665 -6.21 -41.72 -9.74
C CYS A 665 -7.17 -41.54 -8.56
N PRO A 666 -7.61 -40.32 -8.24
CA PRO A 666 -8.60 -40.10 -7.21
C PRO A 666 -9.88 -40.92 -7.48
N PHE A 667 -10.42 -41.55 -6.43
CA PHE A 667 -11.58 -42.43 -6.56
C PHE A 667 -12.77 -41.74 -7.23
N ASN A 668 -13.09 -40.51 -6.81
CA ASN A 668 -14.22 -39.76 -7.38
C ASN A 668 -13.95 -39.32 -8.83
N LEU A 669 -12.70 -39.01 -9.20
CA LEU A 669 -12.34 -38.76 -10.61
C LEU A 669 -12.58 -40.03 -11.45
N GLY A 670 -12.14 -41.18 -10.93
CA GLY A 670 -12.40 -42.48 -11.54
C GLY A 670 -13.89 -42.76 -11.73
N GLN A 671 -14.71 -42.49 -10.72
CA GLN A 671 -16.17 -42.67 -10.79
C GLN A 671 -16.84 -41.74 -11.81
N VAL A 672 -16.47 -40.45 -11.85
CA VAL A 672 -17.02 -39.50 -12.81
C VAL A 672 -16.64 -39.90 -14.24
N ALA A 673 -15.39 -40.30 -14.46
CA ALA A 673 -14.91 -40.79 -15.76
C ALA A 673 -15.64 -42.06 -16.22
N GLN A 674 -15.81 -43.06 -15.32
CA GLN A 674 -16.49 -44.32 -15.63
C GLN A 674 -17.96 -44.15 -16.04
N LYS A 675 -18.63 -43.08 -15.61
CA LYS A 675 -20.00 -42.76 -16.07
C LYS A 675 -20.07 -42.39 -17.55
N LYS A 676 -18.94 -42.00 -18.16
CA LYS A 676 -18.87 -41.58 -19.57
C LYS A 676 -18.32 -42.68 -20.46
N LYS A 677 -17.17 -43.28 -20.09
CA LYS A 677 -16.52 -44.38 -20.83
C LYS A 677 -15.50 -45.08 -19.95
N ASP A 678 -14.99 -46.23 -20.43
CA ASP A 678 -13.93 -46.98 -19.76
C ASP A 678 -12.69 -46.11 -19.55
N LEU A 679 -12.06 -46.25 -18.38
CA LEU A 679 -10.99 -45.34 -17.97
C LEU A 679 -9.80 -45.35 -18.94
N GLU A 680 -9.41 -46.54 -19.42
CA GLU A 680 -8.30 -46.76 -20.36
C GLU A 680 -8.47 -45.95 -21.65
N LYS A 681 -9.71 -45.82 -22.14
CA LYS A 681 -10.03 -45.11 -23.39
C LYS A 681 -9.76 -43.60 -23.31
N PHE A 682 -9.69 -43.00 -22.11
CA PHE A 682 -9.30 -41.59 -21.97
C PHE A 682 -7.82 -41.34 -22.27
N PHE A 683 -6.98 -42.37 -22.20
CA PHE A 683 -5.53 -42.24 -22.37
C PHE A 683 -5.05 -42.59 -23.78
N GLU A 684 -5.82 -43.40 -24.54
CA GLU A 684 -5.44 -43.88 -25.88
C GLU A 684 -5.12 -42.75 -26.88
N SER A 685 -5.86 -41.63 -26.81
CA SER A 685 -5.69 -40.49 -27.71
C SER A 685 -4.72 -39.42 -27.23
N VAL A 686 -4.22 -39.52 -25.99
CA VAL A 686 -3.44 -38.44 -25.36
C VAL A 686 -1.97 -38.83 -25.25
N LYS A 687 -1.15 -38.24 -26.11
CA LYS A 687 0.30 -38.53 -26.15
C LYS A 687 0.97 -38.13 -24.84
N GLY A 688 1.75 -39.04 -24.27
CA GLY A 688 2.53 -38.81 -23.04
C GLY A 688 1.77 -39.06 -21.75
N ALA A 689 0.54 -39.61 -21.82
CA ALA A 689 -0.17 -40.17 -20.68
C ALA A 689 -0.44 -41.66 -20.90
N SER A 690 -0.50 -42.43 -19.82
CA SER A 690 -0.91 -43.83 -19.85
C SER A 690 -1.61 -44.22 -18.56
N TRP A 691 -2.48 -45.21 -18.67
CA TRP A 691 -3.18 -45.82 -17.54
C TRP A 691 -2.49 -47.10 -17.10
N ASN A 692 -2.30 -47.27 -15.79
CA ASN A 692 -1.78 -48.51 -15.22
C ASN A 692 -2.49 -48.83 -13.88
N GLU A 693 -3.40 -49.80 -13.90
CA GLU A 693 -4.03 -50.42 -12.71
C GLU A 693 -4.40 -49.43 -11.58
N GLY A 694 -5.15 -48.37 -11.90
CA GLY A 694 -5.57 -47.37 -10.91
C GLY A 694 -4.69 -46.11 -10.85
N SER A 695 -3.60 -46.06 -11.61
CA SER A 695 -2.66 -44.95 -11.63
C SER A 695 -2.59 -44.26 -12.98
N ILE A 696 -2.37 -42.95 -12.93
CA ILE A 696 -2.08 -42.09 -14.07
C ILE A 696 -0.57 -41.94 -14.16
N LYS A 697 0.00 -42.34 -15.30
CA LYS A 697 1.43 -42.16 -15.60
C LYS A 697 1.62 -41.09 -16.66
N ILE A 698 2.53 -40.15 -16.42
CA ILE A 698 2.90 -39.07 -17.32
C ILE A 698 4.37 -39.23 -17.70
N SER A 699 4.65 -39.22 -19.00
CA SER A 699 6.01 -39.33 -19.53
C SER A 699 6.88 -38.14 -19.16
N LYS A 700 8.19 -38.36 -18.99
CA LYS A 700 9.22 -37.33 -18.84
C LYS A 700 9.12 -36.22 -19.89
N GLU A 701 8.92 -36.56 -21.17
CA GLU A 701 8.82 -35.58 -22.25
C GLU A 701 7.62 -34.64 -22.08
N LYS A 702 6.50 -35.19 -21.59
CA LYS A 702 5.31 -34.40 -21.27
C LYS A 702 5.53 -33.53 -20.04
N MET A 703 6.24 -34.02 -19.03
CA MET A 703 6.67 -33.20 -17.89
C MET A 703 7.49 -31.99 -18.36
N LYS A 704 8.46 -32.18 -19.26
CA LYS A 704 9.25 -31.07 -19.85
C LYS A 704 8.36 -30.05 -20.58
N TYR A 705 7.36 -30.52 -21.33
CA TYR A 705 6.42 -29.64 -22.03
C TYR A 705 5.65 -28.70 -21.07
N PHE A 706 5.32 -29.14 -19.86
CA PHE A 706 4.68 -28.26 -18.87
C PHE A 706 5.54 -27.07 -18.44
N PHE A 707 6.86 -27.21 -18.53
CA PHE A 707 7.82 -26.16 -18.17
C PHE A 707 8.14 -25.21 -19.32
N GLU A 708 7.82 -25.57 -20.56
CA GLU A 708 8.34 -24.89 -21.75
C GLU A 708 8.04 -23.38 -21.77
N GLU A 709 6.82 -22.98 -21.38
CA GLU A 709 6.43 -21.57 -21.31
C GLU A 709 7.30 -20.78 -20.31
N SER A 710 7.51 -21.32 -19.10
CA SER A 710 8.37 -20.72 -18.08
C SER A 710 9.84 -20.67 -18.52
N LEU A 711 10.36 -21.77 -19.10
CA LEU A 711 11.75 -21.88 -19.52
C LEU A 711 12.09 -20.94 -20.67
N GLN A 712 11.19 -20.81 -21.65
CA GLN A 712 11.34 -19.85 -22.74
C GLN A 712 11.28 -18.41 -22.21
N GLY A 713 10.40 -18.12 -21.24
CA GLY A 713 10.31 -16.84 -20.56
C GLY A 713 11.61 -16.44 -19.87
N ILE A 714 12.19 -17.35 -19.07
CA ILE A 714 13.49 -17.17 -18.40
C ILE A 714 14.60 -16.94 -19.44
N THR A 715 14.68 -17.79 -20.47
CA THR A 715 15.70 -17.71 -21.52
C THR A 715 15.67 -16.40 -22.27
N ARG A 716 14.48 -15.91 -22.62
CA ARG A 716 14.30 -14.63 -23.31
C ARG A 716 14.85 -13.48 -22.46
N ASN A 717 14.49 -13.43 -21.18
CA ASN A 717 14.94 -12.38 -20.28
C ASN A 717 16.46 -12.43 -20.05
N LEU A 718 17.03 -13.62 -19.87
CA LEU A 718 18.47 -13.81 -19.72
C LEU A 718 19.23 -13.35 -20.97
N ARG A 719 18.78 -13.72 -22.18
CA ARG A 719 19.40 -13.26 -23.43
C ARG A 719 19.37 -11.73 -23.56
N ILE A 720 18.23 -11.09 -23.25
CA ILE A 720 18.13 -9.62 -23.26
C ILE A 720 19.14 -8.95 -22.32
N ILE A 721 19.45 -9.57 -21.18
CA ILE A 721 20.44 -9.06 -20.23
C ILE A 721 21.87 -9.34 -20.69
N LEU A 722 22.14 -10.55 -21.19
CA LEU A 722 23.45 -10.98 -21.68
C LEU A 722 23.87 -10.25 -22.96
N ASP A 723 22.92 -9.81 -23.79
CA ASP A 723 23.17 -8.96 -24.96
C ASP A 723 23.65 -7.54 -24.59
N LYS A 724 23.68 -7.19 -23.30
CA LYS A 724 24.20 -5.92 -22.81
C LYS A 724 25.70 -6.04 -22.54
N ASN A 725 26.39 -4.89 -22.50
CA ASN A 725 27.83 -4.82 -22.24
C ASN A 725 28.22 -5.09 -20.76
N PHE A 726 27.64 -6.10 -20.12
CA PHE A 726 28.01 -6.57 -18.79
C PHE A 726 29.00 -7.74 -18.88
N LYS A 727 29.87 -7.87 -17.88
CA LYS A 727 30.84 -8.99 -17.79
C LYS A 727 30.30 -10.06 -16.85
N ILE A 728 29.18 -10.68 -17.22
CA ILE A 728 28.50 -11.66 -16.38
C ILE A 728 29.35 -12.93 -16.25
N GLU A 729 29.76 -13.25 -15.02
CA GLU A 729 30.50 -14.46 -14.70
C GLU A 729 29.59 -15.63 -14.31
N TYR A 730 28.49 -15.33 -13.57
CA TYR A 730 27.59 -16.33 -13.00
C TYR A 730 26.11 -16.03 -13.25
N ILE A 731 25.31 -17.08 -13.36
CA ILE A 731 23.87 -17.05 -13.16
C ILE A 731 23.55 -17.84 -11.90
N LEU A 732 22.96 -17.17 -10.91
CA LEU A 732 22.55 -17.73 -9.64
C LEU A 732 21.05 -18.05 -9.67
N LEU A 733 20.70 -19.34 -9.66
CA LEU A 733 19.31 -19.82 -9.61
C LEU A 733 18.87 -19.99 -8.15
N VAL A 734 17.81 -19.30 -7.74
CA VAL A 734 17.25 -19.36 -6.38
C VAL A 734 15.73 -19.52 -6.44
N GLY A 735 15.08 -19.69 -5.27
CA GLY A 735 13.64 -19.84 -5.20
C GLY A 735 13.16 -21.30 -5.26
N GLY A 736 11.85 -21.48 -5.14
CA GLY A 736 11.24 -22.81 -5.00
C GLY A 736 11.31 -23.68 -6.26
N LEU A 737 11.16 -23.07 -7.43
CA LEU A 737 11.18 -23.75 -8.72
C LEU A 737 12.62 -24.07 -9.18
N ALA A 738 13.63 -23.39 -8.64
CA ALA A 738 15.04 -23.70 -8.91
C ALA A 738 15.47 -25.10 -8.43
N ASN A 739 14.70 -25.73 -7.53
CA ASN A 739 14.89 -27.12 -7.13
C ASN A 739 14.46 -28.14 -8.21
N SER A 740 13.80 -27.71 -9.29
CA SER A 740 13.41 -28.61 -10.37
C SER A 740 14.61 -28.99 -11.22
N GLN A 741 14.86 -30.29 -11.34
CA GLN A 741 15.90 -30.84 -12.21
C GLN A 741 15.69 -30.44 -13.68
N ILE A 742 14.42 -30.37 -14.14
CA ILE A 742 14.08 -29.95 -15.50
C ILE A 742 14.53 -28.51 -15.75
N LEU A 743 14.19 -27.58 -14.85
CA LEU A 743 14.58 -26.17 -14.98
C LEU A 743 16.10 -26.04 -14.91
N HIS A 744 16.70 -26.66 -13.91
CA HIS A 744 18.13 -26.57 -13.67
C HIS A 744 18.93 -27.07 -14.87
N GLN A 745 18.61 -28.27 -15.38
CA GLN A 745 19.31 -28.85 -16.53
C GLN A 745 19.10 -28.00 -17.80
N TYR A 746 17.88 -27.51 -18.03
CA TYR A 746 17.60 -26.68 -19.20
C TYR A 746 18.42 -25.38 -19.20
N ILE A 747 18.55 -24.70 -18.07
CA ILE A 747 19.35 -23.47 -17.99
C ILE A 747 20.85 -23.76 -18.19
N ILE A 748 21.36 -24.88 -17.65
CA ILE A 748 22.72 -25.34 -17.91
C ILE A 748 22.94 -25.56 -19.40
N ASP A 749 22.04 -26.31 -20.05
CA ASP A 749 22.14 -26.62 -21.48
C ASP A 749 22.08 -25.36 -22.36
N GLN A 750 21.38 -24.30 -21.92
CA GLN A 750 21.25 -23.06 -22.67
C GLN A 750 22.40 -22.06 -22.47
N PHE A 751 23.06 -22.05 -21.31
CA PHE A 751 23.93 -20.93 -20.92
C PHE A 751 25.30 -21.31 -20.35
N SER A 752 25.60 -22.59 -20.15
CA SER A 752 26.91 -23.03 -19.60
C SER A 752 28.11 -22.64 -20.47
N ASP A 753 27.91 -22.49 -21.79
CA ASP A 753 28.95 -22.01 -22.72
C ASP A 753 29.26 -20.51 -22.54
N THR A 754 28.36 -19.74 -21.91
CA THR A 754 28.48 -18.27 -21.76
C THR A 754 28.89 -17.87 -20.35
N CYS A 755 28.31 -18.52 -19.34
CA CYS A 755 28.50 -18.17 -17.93
C CYS A 755 28.26 -19.39 -17.04
N ARG A 756 28.83 -19.38 -15.83
CA ARG A 756 28.75 -20.50 -14.89
C ARG A 756 27.41 -20.48 -14.17
N ILE A 757 26.71 -21.60 -14.13
CA ILE A 757 25.40 -21.69 -13.48
C ILE A 757 25.60 -22.18 -12.06
N LEU A 758 25.11 -21.43 -11.08
CA LEU A 758 25.17 -21.75 -9.65
C LEU A 758 23.75 -21.91 -9.11
N CYS A 759 23.48 -23.00 -8.39
CA CYS A 759 22.24 -23.21 -7.65
C CYS A 759 22.59 -23.68 -6.24
N PRO A 760 22.23 -22.96 -5.17
CA PRO A 760 22.58 -23.38 -3.81
C PRO A 760 21.80 -24.64 -3.42
N PHE A 761 22.42 -25.53 -2.63
CA PHE A 761 21.79 -26.80 -2.19
C PHE A 761 20.43 -26.58 -1.52
N ARG A 762 20.27 -25.43 -0.86
CA ARG A 762 19.04 -25.02 -0.17
C ARG A 762 18.43 -23.76 -0.80
N ALA A 763 18.13 -23.79 -2.10
CA ALA A 763 17.59 -22.65 -2.85
C ALA A 763 16.34 -22.00 -2.23
N GLN A 764 15.48 -22.80 -1.59
CA GLN A 764 14.29 -22.31 -0.88
C GLN A 764 14.59 -21.54 0.42
N GLU A 765 15.76 -21.76 1.04
CA GLU A 765 16.17 -21.09 2.27
C GLU A 765 16.95 -19.78 2.02
N ALA A 766 17.51 -19.61 0.82
CA ALA A 766 18.44 -18.52 0.51
C ALA A 766 17.84 -17.13 0.77
N ILE A 767 16.59 -16.91 0.36
CA ILE A 767 15.88 -15.64 0.56
C ILE A 767 15.65 -15.38 2.06
N MET A 768 15.14 -16.37 2.81
CA MET A 768 14.89 -16.23 4.25
C MET A 768 16.19 -15.89 5.01
N ARG A 769 17.25 -16.67 4.78
CA ARG A 769 18.53 -16.45 5.48
C ARG A 769 19.14 -15.10 5.12
N GLY A 770 19.13 -14.75 3.84
CA GLY A 770 19.61 -13.46 3.37
C GLY A 770 18.79 -12.27 3.86
N ALA A 771 17.49 -12.45 4.09
CA ALA A 771 16.64 -11.40 4.66
C ALA A 771 16.99 -11.10 6.12
N VAL A 772 17.45 -12.07 6.90
CA VAL A 772 17.99 -11.81 8.25
C VAL A 772 19.26 -10.98 8.19
N GLU A 773 20.18 -11.32 7.27
CA GLU A 773 21.41 -10.56 7.06
C GLU A 773 21.11 -9.13 6.59
N PHE A 774 20.13 -8.96 5.70
CA PHE A 774 19.66 -7.65 5.27
C PHE A 774 19.02 -6.86 6.42
N GLY A 775 18.26 -7.51 7.30
CA GLY A 775 17.70 -6.87 8.50
C GLY A 775 18.74 -6.45 9.53
N ARG A 776 19.88 -7.14 9.59
CA ARG A 776 21.02 -6.76 10.44
C ARG A 776 21.72 -5.51 9.90
N ASP A 777 21.94 -5.49 8.59
CA ASP A 777 22.62 -4.40 7.91
C ASP A 777 22.09 -4.22 6.48
N PRO A 778 21.15 -3.29 6.26
CA PRO A 778 20.63 -3.01 4.93
C PRO A 778 21.68 -2.43 3.96
N SER A 779 22.82 -1.91 4.46
CA SER A 779 23.89 -1.33 3.64
C SER A 779 24.62 -2.38 2.78
N TRP A 780 24.37 -3.68 3.02
CA TRP A 780 24.77 -4.76 2.12
C TRP A 780 24.31 -4.56 0.68
N VAL A 781 23.24 -3.80 0.45
CA VAL A 781 22.86 -3.29 -0.87
C VAL A 781 23.29 -1.84 -0.98
N ALA A 782 24.46 -1.60 -1.58
CA ALA A 782 25.07 -0.29 -1.64
C ALA A 782 24.31 0.69 -2.55
N SER A 783 23.80 0.23 -3.70
CA SER A 783 23.05 1.08 -4.61
C SER A 783 22.09 0.31 -5.53
N ARG A 784 20.97 0.93 -5.88
CA ARG A 784 19.93 0.40 -6.79
C ARG A 784 19.79 1.27 -8.04
N LYS A 785 19.24 0.71 -9.12
CA LYS A 785 18.87 1.51 -10.31
C LYS A 785 17.48 2.09 -10.13
N SER A 786 17.34 3.41 -10.27
CA SER A 786 16.02 4.03 -10.20
C SER A 786 15.12 3.54 -11.35
N PRO A 787 13.94 2.97 -11.08
CA PRO A 787 13.06 2.44 -12.12
C PRO A 787 12.34 3.53 -12.92
N TYR A 788 12.30 4.76 -12.38
CA TYR A 788 11.66 5.94 -12.96
C TYR A 788 12.52 7.19 -12.78
N THR A 789 12.24 8.22 -13.57
CA THR A 789 12.65 9.59 -13.26
C THR A 789 11.65 10.17 -12.27
N TYR A 790 12.12 10.54 -11.08
CA TYR A 790 11.33 11.18 -10.04
C TYR A 790 11.55 12.69 -10.05
N GLY A 791 10.50 13.45 -9.77
CA GLY A 791 10.56 14.90 -9.75
C GLY A 791 9.52 15.54 -8.86
N VAL A 792 9.64 16.86 -8.69
CA VAL A 792 8.72 17.71 -7.95
C VAL A 792 8.19 18.83 -8.85
N ALA A 793 6.93 19.22 -8.68
CA ALA A 793 6.37 20.39 -9.33
C ALA A 793 6.87 21.67 -8.67
N LEU A 794 7.54 22.54 -9.41
CA LEU A 794 7.93 23.87 -8.95
C LEU A 794 7.44 24.97 -9.88
N CYS A 795 7.38 26.20 -9.32
CA CYS A 795 7.22 27.42 -10.09
C CYS A 795 8.57 28.12 -10.22
N GLU A 796 8.85 28.67 -11.41
CA GLU A 796 10.04 29.50 -11.66
C GLU A 796 9.64 30.79 -12.41
N PRO A 797 10.43 31.88 -12.36
CA PRO A 797 10.15 33.08 -13.14
C PRO A 797 9.96 32.77 -14.62
N PHE A 798 8.94 33.37 -15.25
CA PHE A 798 8.57 33.05 -16.63
C PHE A 798 9.59 33.60 -17.64
N ASP A 799 10.11 32.73 -18.48
CA ASP A 799 11.03 33.04 -19.58
C ASP A 799 10.36 32.68 -20.91
N GLU A 800 10.13 33.70 -21.75
CA GLU A 800 9.47 33.58 -23.05
C GLU A 800 10.24 32.70 -24.05
N LEU A 801 11.55 32.50 -23.86
CA LEU A 801 12.38 31.63 -24.73
C LEU A 801 12.38 30.17 -24.28
N LYS A 802 12.13 29.91 -22.99
CA LYS A 802 12.20 28.56 -22.39
C LYS A 802 10.82 27.94 -22.15
N HIS A 803 9.81 28.75 -21.85
CA HIS A 803 8.54 28.28 -21.32
C HIS A 803 7.39 28.38 -22.31
N LYS A 804 6.52 27.36 -22.29
CA LYS A 804 5.26 27.36 -23.02
C LYS A 804 4.36 28.51 -22.53
N PRO A 805 3.81 29.35 -23.42
CA PRO A 805 2.92 30.45 -23.05
C PRO A 805 1.73 30.03 -22.19
N GLU A 806 1.17 28.83 -22.42
CA GLU A 806 0.05 28.30 -21.63
C GLU A 806 0.39 28.01 -20.15
N LYS A 807 1.67 27.97 -19.78
CA LYS A 807 2.13 27.72 -18.40
C LYS A 807 2.40 29.00 -17.61
N LYS A 808 2.17 30.15 -18.25
CA LYS A 808 2.36 31.47 -17.64
C LYS A 808 1.22 31.80 -16.69
N PHE A 809 1.56 32.31 -15.52
CA PHE A 809 0.60 32.91 -14.60
C PHE A 809 1.20 34.16 -13.92
N MET A 810 0.34 34.98 -13.32
CA MET A 810 0.72 36.26 -12.72
C MET A 810 0.61 36.18 -11.20
N ILE A 811 1.65 36.65 -10.49
CA ILE A 811 1.59 36.93 -9.06
C ILE A 811 1.93 38.40 -8.87
N GLY A 812 0.93 39.20 -8.48
CA GLY A 812 1.04 40.65 -8.50
C GLY A 812 1.33 41.16 -9.92
N ARG A 813 2.52 41.73 -10.13
CA ARG A 813 2.98 42.26 -11.44
C ARG A 813 4.00 41.37 -12.14
N GLU A 814 4.39 40.25 -11.55
CA GLU A 814 5.43 39.38 -12.08
C GLU A 814 4.86 38.18 -12.82
N LYS A 815 5.57 37.76 -13.87
CA LYS A 815 5.23 36.58 -14.69
C LYS A 815 5.97 35.36 -14.14
N TRP A 816 5.23 34.27 -13.87
CA TRP A 816 5.76 32.99 -13.38
C TRP A 816 5.33 31.85 -14.29
N CYS A 817 6.13 30.77 -14.36
CA CYS A 817 5.79 29.52 -15.02
C CYS A 817 5.39 28.48 -13.96
N CYS A 818 4.20 27.89 -14.07
CA CYS A 818 3.77 26.80 -13.22
C CYS A 818 4.12 25.43 -13.80
N ASP A 819 3.92 24.37 -13.00
CA ASP A 819 3.91 22.97 -13.44
C ASP A 819 5.23 22.51 -14.07
N ARG A 820 6.36 23.12 -13.69
CA ARG A 820 7.69 22.67 -14.13
C ARG A 820 8.03 21.39 -13.40
N PHE A 821 8.45 20.38 -14.18
CA PHE A 821 9.00 19.16 -13.62
C PHE A 821 10.47 19.39 -13.30
N ILE A 822 10.84 19.34 -12.02
CA ILE A 822 12.22 19.41 -11.58
C ILE A 822 12.69 18.02 -11.18
N THR A 823 13.66 17.49 -11.92
CA THR A 823 14.19 16.15 -11.72
C THR A 823 14.98 16.05 -10.42
N LEU A 824 14.61 15.08 -9.59
CA LEU A 824 15.31 14.70 -8.37
C LEU A 824 16.28 13.55 -8.65
N VAL A 825 15.79 12.51 -9.33
CA VAL A 825 16.53 11.30 -9.74
C VAL A 825 16.06 10.93 -11.14
N ARG A 826 16.98 10.45 -12.00
CA ARG A 826 16.65 9.98 -13.35
C ARG A 826 16.44 8.47 -13.38
N VAL A 827 15.62 8.02 -14.35
CA VAL A 827 15.52 6.59 -14.65
C VAL A 827 16.91 6.02 -14.97
N ARG A 828 17.24 4.86 -14.39
CA ARG A 828 18.54 4.16 -14.46
C ARG A 828 19.72 4.87 -13.78
N GLU A 829 19.48 5.96 -13.06
CA GLU A 829 20.49 6.55 -12.17
C GLU A 829 20.82 5.56 -11.04
N ASP A 830 22.09 5.52 -10.65
CA ASP A 830 22.53 4.80 -9.45
C ASP A 830 22.13 5.62 -8.22
N VAL A 831 21.38 5.00 -7.32
CA VAL A 831 20.92 5.60 -6.08
C VAL A 831 21.49 4.80 -4.92
N TRP A 832 22.28 5.45 -4.08
CA TRP A 832 22.94 4.82 -2.94
C TRP A 832 21.98 4.56 -1.78
N TRP A 833 22.29 3.57 -0.95
CA TRP A 833 21.55 3.28 0.27
C TRP A 833 21.43 4.52 1.16
N ASP A 834 20.20 4.81 1.58
CA ASP A 834 19.84 5.95 2.44
C ASP A 834 20.31 7.32 1.90
N GLU A 835 20.45 7.45 0.57
CA GLU A 835 20.88 8.68 -0.07
C GLU A 835 19.82 9.78 0.07
N ILE A 836 20.22 10.94 0.62
CA ILE A 836 19.34 12.10 0.78
C ILE A 836 19.61 13.11 -0.34
N ARG A 837 18.56 13.45 -1.10
CA ARG A 837 18.55 14.55 -2.05
C ARG A 837 17.91 15.77 -1.41
N GLU A 838 18.70 16.84 -1.29
CA GLU A 838 18.27 18.09 -0.66
C GLU A 838 17.95 19.17 -1.70
N HIS A 839 16.84 19.87 -1.50
CA HIS A 839 16.42 21.00 -2.31
C HIS A 839 15.96 22.16 -1.44
N ILE A 840 16.46 23.36 -1.72
CA ILE A 840 16.03 24.59 -1.05
C ILE A 840 14.98 25.27 -1.92
N LEU A 841 13.78 25.42 -1.36
CA LEU A 841 12.63 26.00 -2.01
C LEU A 841 12.28 27.33 -1.36
N ARG A 842 11.64 28.21 -2.14
CA ARG A 842 11.20 29.54 -1.71
C ARG A 842 9.71 29.70 -2.01
N PRO A 843 8.97 30.44 -1.16
CA PRO A 843 7.58 30.75 -1.45
C PRO A 843 7.48 31.66 -2.67
N VAL A 844 6.47 31.42 -3.50
CA VAL A 844 6.26 32.18 -4.74
C VAL A 844 5.58 33.52 -4.43
N ASP A 845 4.73 33.55 -3.40
CA ASP A 845 4.14 34.76 -2.85
C ASP A 845 4.75 35.12 -1.48
N LYS A 846 5.01 36.41 -1.25
CA LYS A 846 5.57 36.90 0.01
C LYS A 846 4.65 36.67 1.23
N TYR A 847 3.35 36.49 1.01
CA TYR A 847 2.35 36.22 2.06
C TYR A 847 1.95 34.75 2.16
N GLN A 848 2.63 33.86 1.43
CA GLN A 848 2.30 32.43 1.41
C GLN A 848 2.49 31.81 2.80
N THR A 849 1.41 31.30 3.39
CA THR A 849 1.40 30.65 4.71
C THR A 849 1.46 29.13 4.65
N ARG A 850 1.43 28.54 3.46
CA ARG A 850 1.47 27.10 3.23
C ARG A 850 2.13 26.79 1.89
N MET A 851 2.90 25.72 1.81
CA MET A 851 3.53 25.24 0.57
C MET A 851 3.13 23.80 0.28
N GLU A 852 2.45 23.60 -0.84
CA GLU A 852 2.10 22.28 -1.36
C GLU A 852 3.30 21.70 -2.14
N MET A 853 3.73 20.50 -1.76
CA MET A 853 4.75 19.71 -2.44
C MET A 853 4.05 18.61 -3.23
N ARG A 854 4.19 18.61 -4.56
CA ARG A 854 3.63 17.58 -5.44
C ARG A 854 4.74 16.83 -6.15
N PHE A 855 4.77 15.50 -6.01
CA PHE A 855 5.80 14.63 -6.55
C PHE A 855 5.28 13.86 -7.75
N TYR A 856 6.15 13.62 -8.71
CA TYR A 856 5.81 13.00 -9.98
C TYR A 856 6.86 11.94 -10.36
N ARG A 857 6.44 10.96 -11.15
CA ARG A 857 7.29 9.93 -11.75
C ARG A 857 7.04 9.79 -13.24
N THR A 858 8.04 9.36 -14.00
CA THR A 858 7.92 9.04 -15.43
C THR A 858 9.02 8.09 -15.89
N GLU A 859 8.77 7.30 -16.93
CA GLU A 859 9.81 6.47 -17.57
C GLU A 859 10.73 7.28 -18.51
N ARG A 860 10.41 8.56 -18.73
CA ARG A 860 11.17 9.44 -19.61
C ARG A 860 12.40 10.00 -18.90
N ASN A 861 13.52 10.10 -19.60
CA ASN A 861 14.75 10.69 -19.06
C ASN A 861 14.65 12.21 -18.80
N PHE A 862 13.89 12.92 -19.64
CA PHE A 862 13.88 14.39 -19.68
C PHE A 862 12.45 14.98 -19.74
N PRO A 863 11.61 14.76 -18.71
CA PRO A 863 10.36 15.49 -18.59
C PRO A 863 10.63 17.00 -18.40
N LYS A 864 9.80 17.85 -19.03
CA LYS A 864 9.88 19.30 -18.88
C LYS A 864 8.76 19.82 -17.98
N TYR A 865 7.57 19.25 -18.09
CA TYR A 865 6.38 19.67 -17.34
C TYR A 865 5.69 18.48 -16.69
N VAL A 866 4.95 18.74 -15.61
CA VAL A 866 4.26 17.66 -14.87
C VAL A 866 3.03 17.11 -15.60
N ASP A 867 2.59 17.79 -16.65
CA ASP A 867 1.54 17.34 -17.57
C ASP A 867 2.09 16.85 -18.92
N ASP A 868 3.41 16.65 -19.04
CA ASP A 868 3.98 15.98 -20.20
C ASP A 868 3.46 14.52 -20.27
N LEU A 869 3.29 14.00 -21.49
CA LEU A 869 2.85 12.63 -21.70
C LEU A 869 3.73 11.63 -20.94
N GLY A 870 3.09 10.74 -20.18
CA GLY A 870 3.73 9.69 -19.37
C GLY A 870 4.28 10.17 -18.02
N VAL A 871 3.90 11.36 -17.56
CA VAL A 871 4.19 11.84 -16.20
C VAL A 871 2.98 11.59 -15.30
N GLU A 872 3.21 10.96 -14.15
CA GLU A 872 2.18 10.61 -13.18
C GLU A 872 2.48 11.22 -11.82
N GLU A 873 1.47 11.72 -11.13
CA GLU A 873 1.60 12.18 -9.74
C GLU A 873 1.77 10.96 -8.82
N ALA A 874 2.83 11.00 -8.01
CA ALA A 874 3.21 9.95 -7.07
C ALA A 874 2.72 10.24 -5.64
N GLY A 875 2.40 11.51 -5.32
CA GLY A 875 1.89 11.92 -4.02
C GLY A 875 2.10 13.41 -3.76
N SER A 876 1.45 13.94 -2.72
CA SER A 876 1.60 15.34 -2.32
C SER A 876 1.36 15.56 -0.83
N PHE A 877 2.02 16.57 -0.25
CA PHE A 877 1.79 17.01 1.12
C PHE A 877 2.05 18.51 1.27
N ASP A 878 1.62 19.06 2.40
CA ASP A 878 1.77 20.48 2.69
C ASP A 878 2.72 20.74 3.85
N VAL A 879 3.42 21.87 3.75
CA VAL A 879 4.23 22.43 4.83
C VAL A 879 3.60 23.75 5.26
N GLU A 880 3.23 23.85 6.52
CA GLU A 880 2.78 25.11 7.12
C GLU A 880 3.96 26.08 7.26
N MET A 881 3.75 27.33 6.86
CA MET A 881 4.72 28.43 6.87
C MET A 881 4.15 29.66 7.59
N PRO A 882 3.75 29.54 8.88
CA PRO A 882 2.95 30.56 9.56
C PRO A 882 3.67 31.89 9.74
N ASN A 883 5.01 31.87 9.77
CA ASN A 883 5.81 33.07 9.88
C ASN A 883 6.07 33.68 8.49
N ILE A 884 5.41 34.81 8.20
CA ILE A 884 5.58 35.57 6.95
C ILE A 884 6.73 36.59 7.00
N SER A 885 7.40 36.75 8.15
CA SER A 885 8.57 37.63 8.26
C SER A 885 9.69 37.10 7.36
N GLY A 886 10.22 37.96 6.49
CA GLY A 886 11.18 37.57 5.44
C GLY A 886 10.57 37.40 4.04
N GLY A 887 9.25 37.46 3.88
CA GLY A 887 8.59 37.49 2.57
C GLY A 887 8.98 36.29 1.67
N ARG A 888 9.68 36.55 0.56
CA ARG A 888 10.16 35.52 -0.39
C ARG A 888 11.54 34.96 -0.08
N GLU A 889 12.27 35.55 0.86
CA GLU A 889 13.59 35.07 1.28
C GLU A 889 13.50 33.91 2.27
N ARG A 890 12.29 33.58 2.73
CA ARG A 890 12.03 32.39 3.54
C ARG A 890 12.39 31.13 2.76
N LEU A 891 12.93 30.15 3.48
CA LEU A 891 13.46 28.92 2.89
C LEU A 891 12.72 27.70 3.44
N VAL A 892 12.31 26.82 2.53
CA VAL A 892 11.81 25.48 2.86
C VAL A 892 12.85 24.48 2.41
N LYS A 893 13.42 23.70 3.33
CA LYS A 893 14.35 22.61 3.03
C LYS A 893 13.55 21.35 2.75
N LEU A 894 13.58 20.86 1.52
CA LEU A 894 13.02 19.57 1.11
C LEU A 894 14.13 18.51 1.09
N GLU A 895 13.95 17.44 1.84
CA GLU A 895 14.85 16.29 1.95
C GLU A 895 14.10 15.06 1.47
N ILE A 896 14.53 14.46 0.36
CA ILE A 896 13.99 13.20 -0.16
C ILE A 896 15.01 12.10 0.05
N ARG A 897 14.60 11.04 0.73
CA ARG A 897 15.41 9.85 0.94
C ARG A 897 15.10 8.83 -0.14
N PHE A 898 16.15 8.45 -0.87
CA PHE A 898 16.11 7.41 -1.89
C PHE A 898 17.00 6.23 -1.50
N GLY A 899 16.93 5.16 -2.30
CA GLY A 899 17.84 4.04 -2.18
C GLY A 899 17.48 3.05 -1.08
N SER A 900 16.57 3.39 -0.17
CA SER A 900 15.80 2.40 0.60
C SER A 900 14.72 1.72 -0.26
N THR A 901 14.17 0.60 0.22
CA THR A 901 13.09 -0.14 -0.49
C THR A 901 11.85 0.74 -0.71
N GLU A 902 11.68 1.77 0.12
CA GLU A 902 10.62 2.77 0.06
C GLU A 902 11.22 4.18 -0.01
N ILE A 903 10.49 5.12 -0.62
CA ILE A 903 10.90 6.52 -0.75
C ILE A 903 10.18 7.32 0.34
N THR A 904 10.85 8.26 1.00
CA THR A 904 10.23 9.19 1.95
C THR A 904 10.68 10.61 1.69
N ALA A 905 9.83 11.60 2.00
CA ALA A 905 10.16 13.01 1.83
C ALA A 905 9.73 13.84 3.03
N THR A 906 10.63 14.70 3.50
CA THR A 906 10.40 15.65 4.60
C THR A 906 10.63 17.05 4.06
N ALA A 907 9.76 18.00 4.39
CA ALA A 907 10.03 19.40 4.12
C ALA A 907 9.88 20.25 5.37
N THR A 908 10.87 21.11 5.62
CA THR A 908 11.00 21.91 6.85
C THR A 908 11.03 23.39 6.49
N ASP A 909 10.10 24.19 7.02
CA ASP A 909 10.22 25.66 7.02
C ASP A 909 11.35 26.05 7.97
N MET A 910 12.41 26.64 7.41
CA MET A 910 13.61 27.00 8.16
C MET A 910 13.38 28.20 9.08
N THR A 911 12.29 28.96 8.89
CA THR A 911 11.97 30.11 9.74
C THR A 911 11.17 29.73 10.98
N SER A 912 10.14 28.88 10.86
CA SER A 912 9.32 28.44 11.99
C SER A 912 9.77 27.12 12.62
N GLY A 913 10.57 26.32 11.91
CA GLY A 913 10.86 24.93 12.26
C GLY A 913 9.71 23.97 11.98
N SER A 914 8.61 24.45 11.39
CA SER A 914 7.46 23.62 11.00
C SER A 914 7.88 22.57 9.98
N LYS A 915 7.41 21.34 10.16
CA LYS A 915 7.74 20.21 9.28
C LYS A 915 6.46 19.63 8.69
N GLY A 916 6.47 19.42 7.38
CA GLY A 916 5.60 18.47 6.71
C GLY A 916 6.39 17.19 6.42
N LEU A 917 5.76 16.04 6.60
CA LEU A 917 6.32 14.74 6.25
C LEU A 917 5.30 14.01 5.38
N ILE A 918 5.78 13.36 4.33
CA ILE A 918 5.00 12.37 3.60
C ILE A 918 5.69 11.01 3.60
N LYS A 919 4.89 9.99 3.92
CA LYS A 919 5.07 8.64 3.39
C LYS A 919 4.17 8.57 2.16
N PHE A 920 4.75 8.33 0.99
CA PHE A 920 4.00 8.35 -0.27
C PHE A 920 2.88 7.30 -0.25
N ASP A 921 1.66 7.71 -0.58
CA ASP A 921 0.54 6.79 -0.80
C ASP A 921 0.41 6.49 -2.29
N PHE A 922 0.97 5.36 -2.69
CA PHE A 922 0.91 4.81 -4.04
C PHE A 922 -0.34 3.96 -4.28
N ILE A 923 -1.13 3.63 -3.26
CA ILE A 923 -2.41 2.94 -3.44
C ILE A 923 -3.46 3.99 -3.79
N ARG A 924 -4.10 3.85 -4.96
CA ARG A 924 -5.10 4.83 -5.42
C ARG A 924 -6.20 4.99 -4.37
N THR A 925 -6.40 6.23 -3.91
CA THR A 925 -7.56 6.60 -3.11
C THR A 925 -8.72 6.91 -4.04
N ASP A 926 -9.82 6.18 -3.87
CA ASP A 926 -11.08 6.45 -4.58
C ASP A 926 -11.75 7.71 -4.01
N ASP A 927 -11.12 8.86 -4.20
CA ASP A 927 -11.86 10.12 -4.24
C ASP A 927 -12.37 10.32 -5.68
N PRO A 928 -13.65 10.03 -5.97
CA PRO A 928 -14.20 10.28 -7.29
C PRO A 928 -14.15 11.78 -7.59
N SER A 929 -14.08 12.67 -6.60
CA SER A 929 -13.83 14.10 -6.81
C SER A 929 -12.45 14.36 -7.41
N TYR A 930 -11.41 13.67 -6.96
CA TYR A 930 -10.07 13.75 -7.54
C TYR A 930 -10.03 13.22 -8.97
N THR A 931 -10.60 12.03 -9.23
CA THR A 931 -10.71 11.44 -10.57
C THR A 931 -11.54 12.30 -11.52
N ILE A 932 -12.68 12.84 -11.05
CA ILE A 932 -13.52 13.80 -11.79
C ILE A 932 -12.74 15.09 -12.07
N THR A 933 -11.97 15.60 -11.10
CA THR A 933 -11.18 16.83 -11.25
C THR A 933 -10.03 16.63 -12.23
N LYS A 934 -9.35 15.48 -12.19
CA LYS A 934 -8.31 15.10 -13.15
C LYS A 934 -8.88 14.98 -14.57
N ILE A 935 -9.95 14.22 -14.76
CA ILE A 935 -10.61 14.07 -16.06
C ILE A 935 -11.14 15.42 -16.56
N ARG A 936 -11.68 16.28 -15.68
CA ARG A 936 -12.11 17.65 -16.04
C ARG A 936 -10.94 18.55 -16.44
N LYS A 937 -9.79 18.47 -15.75
CA LYS A 937 -8.57 19.21 -16.11
C LYS A 937 -8.01 18.75 -17.44
N GLU A 938 -7.96 17.44 -17.70
CA GLU A 938 -7.55 16.87 -18.99
C GLU A 938 -8.50 17.26 -20.12
N LEU A 939 -9.82 17.21 -19.88
CA LEU A 939 -10.84 17.65 -20.84
C LEU A 939 -10.73 19.14 -21.13
N LYS A 940 -10.43 19.97 -20.11
CA LYS A 940 -10.22 21.40 -20.25
C LYS A 940 -8.94 21.70 -21.04
N SER A 941 -7.82 21.06 -20.70
CA SER A 941 -6.56 21.17 -21.45
C SER A 941 -6.69 20.73 -22.91
N LEU A 942 -7.45 19.66 -23.18
CA LEU A 942 -7.75 19.23 -24.55
C LEU A 942 -8.58 20.28 -25.31
N LYS A 943 -9.60 20.85 -24.67
CA LYS A 943 -10.43 21.93 -25.24
C LYS A 943 -9.65 23.22 -25.50
N ASP A 944 -8.76 23.58 -24.58
CA ASP A 944 -7.94 24.79 -24.69
C ASP A 944 -6.93 24.64 -25.84
N ARG A 945 -6.30 23.46 -26.01
CA ARG A 945 -5.45 23.15 -27.17
C ARG A 945 -6.21 23.20 -28.50
N LEU A 946 -7.39 22.60 -28.56
CA LEU A 946 -8.26 22.64 -29.74
C LEU A 946 -8.70 24.09 -30.07
N ALA A 947 -9.01 24.89 -29.05
CA ALA A 947 -9.37 26.30 -29.22
C ALA A 947 -8.18 27.14 -29.73
N GLN A 948 -6.95 26.82 -29.28
CA GLN A 948 -5.72 27.47 -29.74
C GLN A 948 -5.43 27.14 -31.21
N ASP A 949 -5.51 25.86 -31.60
CA ASP A 949 -5.30 25.40 -32.97
C ASP A 949 -6.38 25.93 -33.94
N MET A 950 -7.63 26.05 -33.47
CA MET A 950 -8.72 26.69 -34.20
C MET A 950 -8.52 28.20 -34.36
N ALA A 951 -8.03 28.90 -33.33
CA ALA A 951 -7.79 30.34 -33.38
C ALA A 951 -6.63 30.72 -34.32
N VAL A 952 -5.62 29.84 -34.44
CA VAL A 952 -4.50 29.99 -35.39
C VAL A 952 -4.97 29.71 -36.83
N SER A 953 -5.81 28.69 -37.03
CA SER A 953 -6.36 28.33 -38.35
C SER A 953 -7.36 29.37 -38.90
N ILE A 954 -8.17 30.01 -38.03
CA ILE A 954 -9.14 31.05 -38.42
C ILE A 954 -8.44 32.37 -38.77
N LYS A 955 -7.25 32.64 -38.22
CA LYS A 955 -6.51 33.90 -38.46
C LYS A 955 -5.65 33.92 -39.72
N THR A 956 -5.23 32.77 -40.24
CA THR A 956 -4.18 32.71 -41.26
C THR A 956 -4.66 32.41 -42.67
N GLY A 957 -5.88 31.88 -42.85
CA GLY A 957 -6.53 31.76 -44.16
C GLY A 957 -5.90 30.77 -45.15
N ASP A 958 -4.62 30.41 -45.01
CA ASP A 958 -3.93 29.30 -45.65
C ASP A 958 -2.50 29.24 -45.09
N THR A 959 -2.14 28.12 -44.45
CA THR A 959 -0.78 27.55 -44.45
C THR A 959 -0.85 26.17 -43.81
N GLU A 960 -0.50 25.11 -44.56
CA GLU A 960 -0.24 23.78 -44.00
C GLU A 960 0.81 23.91 -42.88
N SER A 961 0.45 23.48 -41.67
CA SER A 961 1.41 23.34 -40.57
C SER A 961 2.41 22.24 -40.92
N MET A 962 3.71 22.54 -40.89
CA MET A 962 4.77 21.51 -41.05
C MET A 962 4.71 20.39 -40.00
N ASN A 963 3.96 20.60 -38.91
CA ASN A 963 3.75 19.61 -37.86
C ASN A 963 2.43 18.84 -38.01
N ASP A 964 1.65 19.10 -39.06
CA ASP A 964 0.45 18.30 -39.37
C ASP A 964 0.88 16.97 -40.04
N PRO A 965 0.72 15.83 -39.34
CA PRO A 965 1.16 14.54 -39.84
C PRO A 965 0.35 14.05 -41.06
N VAL A 966 -0.76 14.69 -41.40
CA VAL A 966 -1.63 14.34 -42.53
C VAL A 966 -1.76 15.47 -43.57
N SER A 967 -0.82 16.42 -43.59
CA SER A 967 -0.71 17.44 -44.65
C SER A 967 -0.52 16.80 -46.04
N LYS A 968 -0.94 17.48 -47.12
CA LYS A 968 -0.75 17.03 -48.51
C LYS A 968 0.72 16.71 -48.80
N THR A 969 1.61 17.54 -48.29
CA THR A 969 3.07 17.35 -48.38
C THR A 969 3.48 16.04 -47.70
N ARG A 970 3.10 15.83 -46.44
CA ARG A 970 3.47 14.64 -45.68
C ARG A 970 2.87 13.35 -46.24
N LEU A 971 1.63 13.41 -46.72
CA LEU A 971 0.96 12.30 -47.37
C LEU A 971 1.63 11.91 -48.70
N THR A 972 2.14 12.88 -49.44
CA THR A 972 2.92 12.64 -50.67
C THR A 972 4.24 11.95 -50.34
N GLU A 973 4.97 12.41 -49.32
CA GLU A 973 6.20 11.75 -48.85
C GLU A 973 5.94 10.30 -48.39
N MET A 974 4.83 10.07 -47.69
CA MET A 974 4.43 8.73 -47.24
C MET A 974 4.09 7.81 -48.42
N TYR A 975 3.48 8.33 -49.48
CA TYR A 975 3.24 7.60 -50.73
C TYR A 975 4.56 7.28 -51.45
N ASP A 976 5.51 8.21 -51.48
CA ASP A 976 6.82 7.99 -52.07
C ASP A 976 7.64 6.96 -51.29
N SER A 977 7.64 6.98 -49.95
CA SER A 977 8.28 5.95 -49.11
C SER A 977 7.67 4.56 -49.30
N LEU A 978 6.33 4.47 -49.41
CA LEU A 978 5.66 3.19 -49.72
C LEU A 978 6.16 2.60 -51.05
N LYS A 979 6.39 3.45 -52.04
CA LYS A 979 6.86 3.05 -53.38
C LYS A 979 8.36 2.78 -53.46
N LEU A 980 9.18 3.57 -52.79
CA LEU A 980 10.65 3.52 -52.93
C LEU A 980 11.30 2.56 -51.94
N GLU A 981 10.73 2.38 -50.75
CA GLU A 981 11.34 1.59 -49.67
C GLU A 981 10.58 0.28 -49.44
N LYS A 982 9.25 0.36 -49.28
CA LYS A 982 8.46 -0.84 -48.94
C LYS A 982 8.22 -1.74 -50.15
N TRP A 983 7.84 -1.16 -51.28
CA TRP A 983 7.62 -1.94 -52.50
C TRP A 983 8.92 -2.58 -53.01
N THR A 984 10.05 -1.89 -52.95
CA THR A 984 11.35 -2.44 -53.38
C THR A 984 11.75 -3.66 -52.56
N GLY A 985 11.55 -3.64 -51.24
CA GLY A 985 11.80 -4.79 -50.36
C GLY A 985 10.93 -6.02 -50.65
N ILE A 986 9.67 -5.82 -51.07
CA ILE A 986 8.72 -6.92 -51.34
C ILE A 986 8.84 -7.42 -52.79
N LYS A 987 9.21 -6.55 -53.72
CA LYS A 987 9.28 -6.83 -55.16
C LYS A 987 10.20 -8.01 -55.49
N ASP A 988 11.38 -8.09 -54.89
CA ASP A 988 12.33 -9.17 -55.19
C ASP A 988 11.86 -10.51 -54.63
N LEU A 989 11.14 -10.52 -53.50
CA LEU A 989 10.47 -11.69 -52.95
C LEU A 989 9.32 -12.17 -53.85
N LEU A 990 8.53 -11.26 -54.43
CA LEU A 990 7.44 -11.63 -55.34
C LEU A 990 7.97 -12.18 -56.68
N LYS A 991 9.10 -11.64 -57.16
CA LYS A 991 9.78 -12.15 -58.36
C LYS A 991 10.35 -13.54 -58.16
N SER A 992 11.03 -13.80 -57.03
CA SER A 992 11.59 -15.12 -56.73
C SER A 992 10.52 -16.20 -56.59
N ASN A 993 9.32 -15.81 -56.14
CA ASN A 993 8.14 -16.67 -56.02
C ASN A 993 7.21 -16.67 -57.24
N LYS A 994 7.69 -16.21 -58.41
CA LYS A 994 6.95 -16.19 -59.70
C LYS A 994 5.54 -15.58 -59.62
N THR A 995 5.32 -14.60 -58.74
CA THR A 995 4.02 -13.91 -58.65
C THR A 995 3.85 -12.96 -59.85
N SER A 996 2.68 -12.99 -60.50
CA SER A 996 2.38 -12.09 -61.63
C SER A 996 2.36 -10.62 -61.18
N PRO A 997 3.12 -9.72 -61.83
CA PRO A 997 3.07 -8.30 -61.55
C PRO A 997 1.72 -7.66 -61.86
N GLU A 998 0.99 -8.19 -62.85
CA GLU A 998 -0.36 -7.76 -63.21
C GLU A 998 -1.35 -8.04 -62.07
N PHE A 999 -1.24 -9.22 -61.45
CA PHE A 999 -2.03 -9.58 -60.28
C PHE A 999 -1.77 -8.64 -59.10
N THR A 1000 -0.49 -8.39 -58.77
CA THR A 1000 -0.14 -7.50 -57.66
C THR A 1000 -0.59 -6.06 -57.93
N ARG A 1001 -0.46 -5.58 -59.18
CA ARG A 1001 -0.97 -4.27 -59.58
C ARG A 1001 -2.48 -4.16 -59.40
N ALA A 1002 -3.24 -5.14 -59.90
CA ALA A 1002 -4.69 -5.15 -59.78
C ALA A 1002 -5.14 -5.19 -58.31
N LEU A 1003 -4.43 -5.94 -57.46
CA LEU A 1003 -4.70 -6.00 -56.02
C LEU A 1003 -4.49 -4.63 -55.36
N VAL A 1004 -3.35 -3.98 -55.59
CA VAL A 1004 -3.06 -2.65 -55.01
C VAL A 1004 -4.03 -1.58 -55.51
N GLN A 1005 -4.33 -1.57 -56.82
CA GLN A 1005 -5.33 -0.66 -57.40
C GLN A 1005 -6.69 -0.81 -56.75
N LYS A 1006 -7.15 -2.06 -56.59
CA LYS A 1006 -8.42 -2.38 -55.94
C LYS A 1006 -8.42 -1.91 -54.48
N THR A 1007 -7.34 -2.14 -53.73
CA THR A 1007 -7.23 -1.73 -52.32
C THR A 1007 -7.31 -0.20 -52.15
N PHE A 1008 -6.62 0.59 -52.99
CA PHE A 1008 -6.73 2.05 -52.94
C PHE A 1008 -8.13 2.54 -53.31
N LYS A 1009 -8.78 1.89 -54.28
CA LYS A 1009 -10.15 2.23 -54.68
C LYS A 1009 -11.15 1.96 -53.56
N GLU A 1010 -11.09 0.78 -52.92
CA GLU A 1010 -11.97 0.41 -51.81
C GLU A 1010 -11.80 1.35 -50.60
N ALA A 1011 -10.57 1.71 -50.27
CA ALA A 1011 -10.26 2.68 -49.22
C ALA A 1011 -10.89 4.05 -49.53
N ALA A 1012 -10.76 4.54 -50.77
CA ALA A 1012 -11.36 5.80 -51.19
C ALA A 1012 -12.91 5.75 -51.12
N GLU A 1013 -13.54 4.68 -51.60
CA GLU A 1013 -15.00 4.50 -51.55
C GLU A 1013 -15.54 4.42 -50.11
N GLU A 1014 -14.80 3.80 -49.18
CA GLU A 1014 -15.15 3.83 -47.75
C GLU A 1014 -15.11 5.26 -47.20
N MET A 1015 -14.06 6.03 -47.53
CA MET A 1015 -13.92 7.39 -47.01
C MET A 1015 -14.91 8.36 -47.65
N ILE A 1016 -15.27 8.17 -48.92
CA ILE A 1016 -16.36 8.93 -49.57
C ILE A 1016 -17.68 8.68 -48.83
N ARG A 1017 -18.01 7.42 -48.51
CA ARG A 1017 -19.22 7.11 -47.72
C ARG A 1017 -19.20 7.77 -46.34
N LYS A 1018 -18.06 7.78 -45.66
CA LYS A 1018 -17.93 8.45 -44.35
C LYS A 1018 -18.00 9.97 -44.47
N LYS A 1019 -17.45 10.57 -45.52
CA LYS A 1019 -17.61 12.00 -45.83
C LYS A 1019 -19.07 12.35 -46.08
N HIS A 1020 -19.80 11.55 -46.85
CA HIS A 1020 -21.23 11.74 -47.08
C HIS A 1020 -22.05 11.63 -45.78
N GLN A 1021 -21.73 10.68 -44.90
CA GLN A 1021 -22.37 10.58 -43.58
C GLN A 1021 -22.11 11.81 -42.70
N ILE A 1022 -20.89 12.35 -42.77
CA ILE A 1022 -20.56 13.63 -42.12
C ILE A 1022 -21.42 14.75 -42.73
N GLU A 1023 -21.53 14.83 -44.05
CA GLU A 1023 -22.36 15.83 -44.75
C GLU A 1023 -23.85 15.73 -44.36
N GLU A 1024 -24.43 14.53 -44.33
CA GLU A 1024 -25.81 14.28 -43.87
C GLU A 1024 -26.02 14.71 -42.42
N THR A 1025 -25.04 14.45 -41.54
CA THR A 1025 -25.10 14.82 -40.12
C THR A 1025 -25.15 16.35 -39.94
N PHE A 1026 -24.54 17.10 -40.87
CA PHE A 1026 -24.54 18.56 -40.87
C PHE A 1026 -25.63 19.18 -41.78
N GLY A 1027 -26.50 18.38 -42.41
CA GLY A 1027 -27.64 18.77 -43.25
C GLY A 1027 -27.30 19.33 -44.64
N SER A 1028 -28.06 18.93 -45.67
CA SER A 1028 -27.95 19.50 -47.04
C SER A 1028 -28.37 20.97 -47.02
N THR A 1029 -27.42 21.86 -47.31
CA THR A 1029 -27.60 23.30 -47.23
C THR A 1029 -27.84 23.85 -48.63
N GLU A 1030 -29.04 23.63 -49.15
CA GLU A 1030 -29.59 24.53 -50.17
C GLU A 1030 -30.44 25.58 -49.48
N CYS A 1031 -29.80 26.66 -48.99
CA CYS A 1031 -30.26 28.05 -49.13
C CYS A 1031 -29.61 29.05 -48.14
N SER A 1032 -29.29 30.22 -48.71
CA SER A 1032 -28.96 31.54 -48.12
C SER A 1032 -27.61 31.68 -47.37
N GLY A 1033 -26.67 32.34 -48.02
CA GLY A 1033 -25.35 32.71 -47.47
C GLY A 1033 -25.45 33.68 -46.30
N GLY A 1034 -24.96 33.24 -45.14
CA GLY A 1034 -24.80 34.03 -43.91
C GLY A 1034 -23.64 33.51 -43.06
N GLN A 1035 -23.26 34.25 -42.01
CA GLN A 1035 -22.13 33.90 -41.10
C GLN A 1035 -22.25 32.52 -40.45
N GLU A 1036 -23.46 32.00 -40.27
CA GLU A 1036 -23.69 30.64 -39.76
C GLU A 1036 -23.24 29.57 -40.76
N HIS A 1037 -23.38 29.81 -42.06
CA HIS A 1037 -22.92 28.91 -43.12
C HIS A 1037 -21.39 28.75 -43.10
N GLN A 1038 -20.63 29.83 -42.87
CA GLN A 1038 -19.17 29.76 -42.76
C GLN A 1038 -18.69 28.96 -41.53
N LYS A 1039 -19.41 29.04 -40.41
CA LYS A 1039 -19.09 28.24 -39.21
C LYS A 1039 -19.41 26.77 -39.39
N VAL A 1040 -20.58 26.44 -39.98
CA VAL A 1040 -20.96 25.06 -40.28
C VAL A 1040 -19.96 24.44 -41.26
N GLU A 1041 -19.56 25.16 -42.30
CA GLU A 1041 -18.54 24.70 -43.25
C GLU A 1041 -17.16 24.52 -42.58
N GLY A 1042 -16.79 25.40 -41.64
CA GLY A 1042 -15.58 25.22 -40.83
C GLY A 1042 -15.61 23.96 -39.96
N TYR A 1043 -16.77 23.64 -39.35
CA TYR A 1043 -16.94 22.42 -38.55
C TYR A 1043 -16.95 21.15 -39.40
N ARG A 1044 -17.50 21.20 -40.62
CA ARG A 1044 -17.42 20.09 -41.58
C ARG A 1044 -15.98 19.76 -41.94
N LYS A 1045 -15.19 20.77 -42.31
CA LYS A 1045 -13.76 20.62 -42.62
C LYS A 1045 -12.97 20.05 -41.44
N LEU A 1046 -13.27 20.52 -40.21
CA LEU A 1046 -12.63 20.02 -38.99
C LEU A 1046 -13.02 18.57 -38.66
N ALA A 1047 -14.27 18.16 -38.91
CA ALA A 1047 -14.72 16.78 -38.69
C ALA A 1047 -13.99 15.79 -39.61
N VAL A 1048 -13.83 16.17 -40.88
CA VAL A 1048 -13.05 15.39 -41.86
C VAL A 1048 -11.57 15.31 -41.47
N HIS A 1049 -10.97 16.44 -41.05
CA HIS A 1049 -9.58 16.47 -40.59
C HIS A 1049 -9.34 15.62 -39.32
N ASN A 1050 -10.25 15.66 -38.36
CA ASN A 1050 -10.18 14.83 -37.16
C ASN A 1050 -10.33 13.33 -37.46
N LEU A 1051 -11.17 12.97 -38.43
CA LEU A 1051 -11.26 11.59 -38.92
C LEU A 1051 -9.93 11.14 -39.55
N GLN A 1052 -9.28 12.02 -40.32
CA GLN A 1052 -7.99 11.78 -40.94
C GLN A 1052 -6.88 11.56 -39.89
N LEU A 1053 -6.81 12.40 -38.86
CA LEU A 1053 -5.88 12.23 -37.73
C LEU A 1053 -6.16 10.95 -36.92
N ALA A 1054 -7.43 10.61 -36.70
CA ALA A 1054 -7.80 9.38 -36.00
C ALA A 1054 -7.33 8.12 -36.76
N LEU A 1055 -7.43 8.13 -38.09
CA LEU A 1055 -6.91 7.06 -38.94
C LEU A 1055 -5.38 7.02 -38.94
N TYR A 1056 -4.71 8.18 -38.93
CA TYR A 1056 -3.25 8.25 -38.87
C TYR A 1056 -2.69 7.58 -37.61
N HIS A 1057 -3.35 7.79 -36.46
CA HIS A 1057 -2.96 7.19 -35.18
C HIS A 1057 -3.51 5.79 -34.93
N SER A 1058 -4.31 5.24 -35.85
CA SER A 1058 -4.86 3.89 -35.72
C SER A 1058 -3.82 2.81 -36.05
N ASN A 1059 -3.92 1.65 -35.40
CA ASN A 1059 -3.05 0.51 -35.71
C ASN A 1059 -3.38 -0.01 -37.11
N LYS A 1060 -2.38 0.00 -38.00
CA LYS A 1060 -2.52 -0.35 -39.42
C LYS A 1060 -2.99 -1.79 -39.64
N ASP A 1061 -2.69 -2.69 -38.70
CA ASP A 1061 -3.09 -4.10 -38.76
C ASP A 1061 -4.54 -4.35 -38.28
N LEU A 1062 -5.17 -3.37 -37.63
CA LEU A 1062 -6.55 -3.45 -37.14
C LEU A 1062 -7.60 -2.88 -38.11
N LEU A 1063 -7.17 -2.13 -39.13
CA LEU A 1063 -8.05 -1.73 -40.23
C LEU A 1063 -8.35 -2.98 -41.04
N LYS A 1064 -9.61 -3.43 -41.03
CA LYS A 1064 -10.08 -4.60 -41.78
C LYS A 1064 -9.94 -4.35 -43.29
N SER A 1065 -8.73 -4.51 -43.85
CA SER A 1065 -8.52 -4.53 -45.29
C SER A 1065 -9.34 -5.69 -45.87
N PRO A 1066 -10.17 -5.48 -46.91
CA PRO A 1066 -10.83 -6.56 -47.63
C PRO A 1066 -9.77 -7.34 -48.42
N PHE A 1067 -9.00 -8.20 -47.77
CA PHE A 1067 -8.10 -9.09 -48.52
C PHE A 1067 -8.97 -10.10 -49.27
N PRO A 1068 -8.88 -10.18 -50.62
CA PRO A 1068 -9.69 -11.13 -51.37
C PRO A 1068 -9.39 -12.56 -50.90
N LYS A 1069 -10.42 -13.39 -50.68
CA LYS A 1069 -10.21 -14.83 -50.47
C LYS A 1069 -9.52 -15.38 -51.72
N TYR A 1070 -8.27 -15.81 -51.57
CA TYR A 1070 -7.46 -16.35 -52.65
C TYR A 1070 -7.52 -17.88 -52.59
N GLU A 1071 -7.86 -18.53 -53.71
CA GLU A 1071 -8.06 -19.99 -53.79
C GLU A 1071 -6.85 -20.73 -54.42
N GLY A 1072 -5.64 -20.16 -54.39
CA GLY A 1072 -4.44 -20.79 -54.92
C GLY A 1072 -3.33 -21.00 -53.87
N GLU A 1073 -2.57 -22.10 -54.00
CA GLU A 1073 -1.41 -22.38 -53.14
C GLU A 1073 -0.23 -21.45 -53.49
N LYS A 1074 0.12 -20.56 -52.56
CA LYS A 1074 1.40 -19.82 -52.54
C LYS A 1074 2.06 -20.00 -51.18
N ALA A 1075 3.39 -19.90 -51.13
CA ALA A 1075 4.15 -19.97 -49.88
C ALA A 1075 3.63 -18.96 -48.84
N GLU A 1076 3.51 -19.41 -47.59
CA GLU A 1076 2.92 -18.64 -46.47
C GLU A 1076 3.59 -17.25 -46.32
N ASP A 1077 4.92 -17.19 -46.48
CA ASP A 1077 5.70 -15.95 -46.43
C ASP A 1077 5.29 -14.92 -47.49
N VAL A 1078 4.90 -15.36 -48.68
CA VAL A 1078 4.41 -14.47 -49.76
C VAL A 1078 3.06 -13.87 -49.37
N MET A 1079 2.18 -14.68 -48.78
CA MET A 1079 0.84 -14.25 -48.38
C MET A 1079 0.87 -13.30 -47.18
N VAL A 1080 1.79 -13.51 -46.23
CA VAL A 1080 2.01 -12.59 -45.11
C VAL A 1080 2.49 -11.22 -45.60
N ASN A 1081 3.45 -11.19 -46.53
CA ASN A 1081 4.00 -9.95 -47.05
C ASN A 1081 3.01 -9.20 -47.97
N LEU A 1082 2.21 -9.91 -48.77
CA LEU A 1082 1.14 -9.30 -49.56
C LEU A 1082 0.06 -8.69 -48.65
N ARG A 1083 -0.32 -9.37 -47.56
CA ARG A 1083 -1.27 -8.83 -46.57
C ARG A 1083 -0.75 -7.55 -45.92
N ARG A 1084 0.52 -7.52 -45.52
CA ARG A 1084 1.16 -6.30 -44.98
C ARG A 1084 1.16 -5.15 -45.98
N LEU A 1085 1.50 -5.43 -47.25
CA LEU A 1085 1.48 -4.43 -48.31
C LEU A 1085 0.09 -3.86 -48.53
N THR A 1086 -0.95 -4.70 -48.60
CA THR A 1086 -2.33 -4.23 -48.80
C THR A 1086 -2.86 -3.46 -47.59
N SER A 1087 -2.55 -3.85 -46.36
CA SER A 1087 -2.98 -3.10 -45.17
C SER A 1087 -2.38 -1.69 -45.15
N GLU A 1088 -1.11 -1.56 -45.52
CA GLU A 1088 -0.44 -0.26 -45.67
C GLU A 1088 -1.02 0.58 -46.81
N CYS A 1089 -1.31 -0.04 -47.97
CA CYS A 1089 -1.97 0.62 -49.09
C CYS A 1089 -3.38 1.10 -48.73
N TYR A 1090 -4.14 0.29 -47.98
CA TYR A 1090 -5.49 0.62 -47.54
C TYR A 1090 -5.48 1.79 -46.56
N TRP A 1091 -4.61 1.73 -45.55
CA TRP A 1091 -4.45 2.79 -44.57
C TRP A 1091 -4.06 4.12 -45.21
N LEU A 1092 -3.04 4.11 -46.07
CA LEU A 1092 -2.61 5.32 -46.78
C LEU A 1092 -3.71 5.80 -47.74
N GLY A 1093 -4.39 4.88 -48.43
CA GLY A 1093 -5.54 5.16 -49.29
C GLY A 1093 -6.65 5.92 -48.57
N CYS A 1094 -6.99 5.53 -47.35
CA CYS A 1094 -7.97 6.23 -46.52
C CYS A 1094 -7.49 7.66 -46.18
N LEU A 1095 -6.22 7.82 -45.83
CA LEU A 1095 -5.66 9.13 -45.47
C LEU A 1095 -5.64 10.11 -46.65
N ILE A 1096 -5.21 9.66 -47.83
CA ILE A 1096 -5.13 10.52 -49.03
C ILE A 1096 -6.53 10.86 -49.58
N ALA A 1097 -7.51 9.96 -49.45
CA ALA A 1097 -8.89 10.21 -49.85
C ALA A 1097 -9.61 11.23 -48.94
N LEU A 1098 -9.17 11.35 -47.68
CA LEU A 1098 -9.70 12.34 -46.74
C LEU A 1098 -9.11 13.74 -46.91
N ASN A 1099 -8.03 13.89 -47.69
CA ASN A 1099 -7.43 15.19 -48.00
C ASN A 1099 -8.45 16.16 -48.63
N ASN A 1100 -8.14 17.46 -48.58
CA ASN A 1100 -8.95 18.52 -49.19
C ASN A 1100 -8.09 19.43 -50.08
N PRO A 1101 -8.21 19.36 -51.42
CA PRO A 1101 -9.03 18.43 -52.18
C PRO A 1101 -8.57 16.96 -52.02
N PRO A 1102 -9.47 15.96 -52.18
CA PRO A 1102 -9.10 14.54 -52.10
C PRO A 1102 -7.99 14.18 -53.09
N LEU A 1103 -7.05 13.34 -52.66
CA LEU A 1103 -5.95 12.87 -53.51
C LEU A 1103 -6.18 11.42 -53.92
N GLN A 1104 -5.72 11.07 -55.11
CA GLN A 1104 -5.70 9.71 -55.61
C GLN A 1104 -4.43 9.42 -56.44
N PRO A 1105 -3.93 8.18 -56.47
CA PRO A 1105 -2.84 7.82 -57.37
C PRO A 1105 -3.23 7.99 -58.84
N ASP A 1106 -2.33 8.52 -59.67
CA ASP A 1106 -2.61 8.76 -61.10
C ASP A 1106 -2.47 7.49 -61.94
N TRP A 1107 -3.49 6.63 -61.90
CA TRP A 1107 -3.55 5.37 -62.62
C TRP A 1107 -3.73 5.51 -64.13
N GLU A 1108 -3.79 6.71 -64.71
CA GLU A 1108 -4.04 6.92 -66.15
C GLU A 1108 -2.80 7.40 -66.91
N SER A 1109 -1.74 7.79 -66.20
CA SER A 1109 -0.50 8.28 -66.82
C SER A 1109 0.21 7.19 -67.65
N GLN A 1110 0.40 7.45 -68.95
CA GLN A 1110 1.08 6.51 -69.87
C GLN A 1110 2.53 6.16 -69.45
N HIS A 1111 3.14 6.93 -68.55
CA HIS A 1111 4.51 6.72 -68.08
C HIS A 1111 4.68 5.53 -67.11
N TYR A 1112 3.66 5.13 -66.34
CA TYR A 1112 3.82 4.02 -65.38
C TYR A 1112 3.68 2.63 -66.02
N MET A 1113 3.03 2.53 -67.19
CA MET A 1113 2.80 1.29 -67.92
C MET A 1113 4.05 0.71 -68.64
N LYS A 1114 5.17 1.45 -68.69
CA LYS A 1114 6.39 1.04 -69.42
C LYS A 1114 7.21 -0.08 -68.77
N ASN A 1115 7.01 -0.37 -67.47
CA ASN A 1115 7.73 -1.44 -66.74
C ASN A 1115 6.72 -2.32 -66.00
N SER A 1116 6.73 -3.63 -66.28
CA SER A 1116 5.77 -4.58 -65.71
C SER A 1116 5.80 -4.60 -64.17
N TRP A 1117 6.92 -4.32 -63.51
CA TRP A 1117 7.02 -4.28 -62.05
C TRP A 1117 6.95 -2.88 -61.43
N ASN A 1118 6.52 -1.88 -62.20
CA ASN A 1118 6.15 -0.57 -61.66
C ASN A 1118 4.64 -0.56 -61.41
N ILE A 1119 4.24 -1.03 -60.22
CA ILE A 1119 2.83 -1.21 -59.88
C ILE A 1119 2.19 0.04 -59.27
N PHE A 1120 2.99 1.06 -58.90
CA PHE A 1120 2.52 2.34 -58.37
C PHE A 1120 2.73 3.47 -59.39
N PRO A 1121 1.74 4.36 -59.59
CA PRO A 1121 1.88 5.60 -60.34
C PRO A 1121 3.05 6.47 -59.88
N GLN A 1122 3.43 7.42 -60.74
CA GLN A 1122 4.52 8.35 -60.38
C GLN A 1122 4.10 9.44 -59.41
N ARG A 1123 2.83 9.84 -59.40
CA ARG A 1123 2.35 10.97 -58.60
C ARG A 1123 0.96 10.68 -58.08
N LEU A 1124 0.61 11.37 -56.99
CA LEU A 1124 -0.77 11.59 -56.60
C LEU A 1124 -1.31 12.77 -57.43
N LYS A 1125 -2.57 12.67 -57.87
CA LYS A 1125 -3.32 13.77 -58.46
C LYS A 1125 -4.51 14.12 -57.56
N ASP A 1126 -4.99 15.35 -57.69
CA ASP A 1126 -6.29 15.68 -57.10
C ASP A 1126 -7.37 14.83 -57.81
N SER A 1127 -8.32 14.30 -57.04
CA SER A 1127 -9.46 13.60 -57.62
C SER A 1127 -10.37 14.65 -58.27
N ASP A 1128 -10.65 14.49 -59.57
CA ASP A 1128 -11.72 15.26 -60.20
C ASP A 1128 -13.02 14.96 -59.44
N LYS A 1129 -13.76 16.03 -59.14
CA LYS A 1129 -14.96 16.00 -58.28
C LYS A 1129 -16.06 15.12 -58.84
#